data_AF-S9VR25-F1
#
_entry.id   AF-S9VR25-F1
#
_cell.length_a   1.000
_cell.length_b   1.000
_cell.length_c   1.000
_cell.angle_alpha   90.00
_cell.angle_beta   90.00
_cell.angle_gamma   90.00
#
_symmetry.space_group_name_H-M   'P 1'
#
loop_
_entity.id
_entity.type
_entity.pdbx_description
1 polymer ?
#
loop_
_entity_poly.entity_id
_entity_poly.type
_entity_poly.pdbx_seq_one_letter_code
_entity_poly.pdbx_strand_id
1 'polypeptide(L)'
;MSLPIESAADVERALRDGQARSLLTRQQESKSVSSPLFEYVQSQGHGLIRGTASTISEDSVDSIMTTASTLSEDGQDAETLKLIDRLCHSLYRKAMQKTKGEKRGVGRKATVVVDRTHEKNMAHVQDWLPLLHLFYPKTFYRLQGDTTGQAELPQGIGQASTAREASTMLRDELVIEKLAGGNSNFVYRLSHEMFPQQVILLRVYGGGDNEAIDRYRDILAMRQMSDAELSPSILHTFRWGRVEEFMDDVATCTTDMLLASPTLLTDVYRVIKEMHQLRSDHFLPELVHRHQLVHSLTPSNHQGDPNEYYRVNAPKLQKVLESKHEPIGYYKDSLDIKLMESLCPSSFERVTMRYLRLTCNNVVPEYRDIFAKFYGEELVRVRGWCEAGNIPLVFSHNDINPGNVLLSWRKVPPQFRKKDYHDVATTFREPLVTSSQSSALQRKYMSEKGDHVNLVEAKGVVLIDFEYSDVNYRCFDLGNTICELDYDYTKGNGSGEPGFIKYMQTNPPASHCAAWSALPPEYPRLPELIYDTWERQSLDDADPIGALCLRAVHEYFDGSAADAPATITREQLRETFLGMLCSHFHWSLWSFVLACNSDDCTSNAESEDDFASGSSGLDYIFYGNTRIKEYFALREWLRAKGFIS
;
A
#
# COMPACT_ATOMS: atom_id res chain seq x y z
N MET A 1 -33.70 2.36 -18.32
CA MET A 1 -34.70 1.37 -17.86
C MET A 1 -34.16 0.80 -16.57
N SER A 2 -34.93 0.81 -15.48
CA SER A 2 -34.52 0.20 -14.21
C SER A 2 -34.32 -1.30 -14.40
N LEU A 3 -33.20 -1.83 -13.92
CA LEU A 3 -33.01 -3.28 -13.87
C LEU A 3 -33.96 -3.86 -12.82
N PRO A 4 -34.72 -4.93 -13.11
CA PRO A 4 -35.51 -5.60 -12.09
C PRO A 4 -34.58 -6.44 -11.21
N ILE A 5 -34.03 -5.83 -10.15
CA ILE A 5 -33.22 -6.52 -9.14
C ILE A 5 -34.13 -6.87 -7.96
N GLU A 6 -34.50 -8.15 -7.86
CA GLU A 6 -35.38 -8.66 -6.79
C GLU A 6 -34.68 -9.69 -5.90
N SER A 7 -33.51 -10.18 -6.31
CA SER A 7 -32.74 -11.19 -5.60
C SER A 7 -31.23 -11.02 -5.74
N ALA A 8 -30.46 -11.68 -4.86
CA ALA A 8 -28.99 -11.70 -4.95
C ALA A 8 -28.50 -12.31 -6.29
N ALA A 9 -29.27 -13.22 -6.88
CA ALA A 9 -28.96 -13.79 -8.19
C ALA A 9 -29.12 -12.78 -9.34
N ASP A 10 -30.00 -11.78 -9.19
CA ASP A 10 -30.15 -10.70 -10.17
C ASP A 10 -28.99 -9.70 -10.07
N VAL A 11 -28.47 -9.45 -8.85
CA VAL A 11 -27.21 -8.69 -8.66
C VAL A 11 -26.04 -9.40 -9.31
N GLU A 12 -25.89 -10.71 -9.08
CA GLU A 12 -24.85 -11.52 -9.73
C GLU A 12 -24.95 -11.41 -11.26
N ARG A 13 -26.16 -11.54 -11.83
CA ARG A 13 -26.40 -11.41 -13.27
C ARG A 13 -25.98 -10.03 -13.78
N ALA A 14 -26.41 -8.96 -13.12
CA ALA A 14 -26.05 -7.60 -13.50
C ALA A 14 -24.53 -7.38 -13.47
N LEU A 15 -23.82 -7.88 -12.45
CA LEU A 15 -22.37 -7.77 -12.36
C LEU A 15 -21.65 -8.60 -13.43
N ARG A 16 -22.14 -9.79 -13.78
CA ARG A 16 -21.64 -10.60 -14.90
C ARG A 16 -21.81 -9.90 -16.24
N ASP A 17 -22.90 -9.19 -16.42
CA ASP A 17 -23.20 -8.41 -17.61
C ASP A 17 -22.45 -7.05 -17.64
N GLY A 18 -21.59 -6.77 -16.65
CA GLY A 18 -20.82 -5.54 -16.56
C GLY A 18 -21.66 -4.29 -16.23
N GLN A 19 -22.82 -4.48 -15.59
CA GLN A 19 -23.81 -3.43 -15.36
C GLN A 19 -23.66 -2.74 -14.00
N ALA A 20 -22.48 -2.77 -13.36
CA ALA A 20 -22.26 -2.10 -12.07
C ALA A 20 -22.70 -0.63 -12.08
N ARG A 21 -22.48 0.09 -13.20
CA ARG A 21 -22.92 1.47 -13.41
C ARG A 21 -24.41 1.69 -13.16
N SER A 22 -25.25 0.69 -13.45
CA SER A 22 -26.71 0.77 -13.25
C SER A 22 -27.16 0.41 -11.83
N LEU A 23 -26.26 -0.18 -11.04
CA LEU A 23 -26.48 -0.49 -9.63
C LEU A 23 -26.02 0.65 -8.71
N LEU A 24 -25.14 1.52 -9.21
CA LEU A 24 -24.51 2.59 -8.45
C LEU A 24 -25.10 3.97 -8.80
N THR A 25 -25.09 4.89 -7.84
CA THR A 25 -25.46 6.30 -7.99
C THR A 25 -24.44 7.16 -7.27
N ARG A 26 -24.25 8.40 -7.75
CA ARG A 26 -23.40 9.41 -7.09
C ARG A 26 -24.18 10.27 -6.07
N GLN A 27 -25.46 9.98 -5.83
CA GLN A 27 -26.31 10.87 -5.02
C GLN A 27 -25.86 10.88 -3.55
N GLN A 28 -25.23 11.98 -3.14
CA GLN A 28 -25.02 12.38 -1.75
C GLN A 28 -26.36 12.70 -1.06
N GLU A 29 -27.21 11.71 -0.86
CA GLU A 29 -28.40 11.82 0.01
C GLU A 29 -28.22 11.00 1.30
N SER A 30 -27.09 11.14 1.98
CA SER A 30 -27.04 10.92 3.42
C SER A 30 -25.78 11.52 4.02
N LYS A 31 -25.89 12.12 5.21
CA LYS A 31 -24.73 12.30 6.09
C LYS A 31 -24.01 10.96 6.19
N SER A 32 -22.70 10.92 5.90
CA SER A 32 -21.93 9.71 6.14
C SER A 32 -22.13 9.30 7.60
N VAL A 33 -22.59 8.07 7.82
CA VAL A 33 -22.62 7.52 9.17
C VAL A 33 -21.18 7.19 9.50
N SER A 34 -20.63 7.87 10.50
CA SER A 34 -19.27 7.66 10.99
C SER A 34 -19.02 6.18 11.25
N SER A 35 -18.03 5.59 10.57
CA SER A 35 -17.69 4.20 10.85
C SER A 35 -17.10 4.04 12.25
N PRO A 36 -17.19 2.86 12.90
CA PRO A 36 -16.50 2.61 14.16
C PRO A 36 -14.99 2.87 14.07
N LEU A 37 -14.38 2.73 12.89
CA LEU A 37 -12.99 3.13 12.65
C LEU A 37 -12.84 4.64 12.54
N PHE A 38 -13.72 5.34 11.83
CA PHE A 38 -13.72 6.81 11.78
C PHE A 38 -13.92 7.40 13.19
N GLU A 39 -14.86 6.89 13.96
CA GLU A 39 -15.08 7.25 15.37
C GLU A 39 -13.88 6.87 16.24
N TYR A 40 -13.25 5.71 15.99
CA TYR A 40 -12.02 5.33 16.67
C TYR A 40 -10.87 6.28 16.35
N VAL A 41 -10.54 6.51 15.07
CA VAL A 41 -9.49 7.42 14.60
C VAL A 41 -9.73 8.84 15.12
N GLN A 42 -10.98 9.30 15.12
CA GLN A 42 -11.38 10.58 15.71
C GLN A 42 -11.21 10.58 17.25
N SER A 43 -11.59 9.50 17.94
CA SER A 43 -11.43 9.34 19.40
C SER A 43 -9.96 9.20 19.84
N GLN A 44 -9.09 8.70 18.97
CA GLN A 44 -7.65 8.66 19.18
C GLN A 44 -7.01 10.06 19.02
N GLY A 45 -7.76 11.04 18.51
CA GLY A 45 -7.35 12.43 18.24
C GLY A 45 -6.77 13.21 19.43
N HIS A 46 -6.80 12.67 20.66
CA HIS A 46 -6.19 13.33 21.82
C HIS A 46 -5.24 12.48 22.67
N GLY A 47 -5.13 11.17 22.44
CA GLY A 47 -4.51 10.25 23.42
C GLY A 47 -3.15 9.67 23.05
N LEU A 48 -2.97 9.19 21.82
CA LEU A 48 -1.97 8.15 21.54
C LEU A 48 -0.81 8.55 20.66
N ILE A 49 -0.77 9.80 20.17
CA ILE A 49 0.48 10.40 19.69
C ILE A 49 1.31 11.02 20.84
N ARG A 50 1.34 10.33 21.99
CA ARG A 50 2.26 10.64 23.10
C ARG A 50 3.61 9.91 23.00
N GLY A 51 3.97 9.48 21.78
CA GLY A 51 5.35 9.25 21.37
C GLY A 51 5.87 10.41 20.51
N THR A 52 6.21 11.55 21.12
CA THR A 52 6.91 12.69 20.50
C THR A 52 6.32 13.29 19.21
N ALA A 53 5.00 13.27 18.99
CA ALA A 53 4.39 14.18 18.02
C ALA A 53 4.24 15.59 18.59
N SER A 54 4.61 16.57 17.78
CA SER A 54 4.36 17.98 18.10
C SER A 54 2.94 18.35 17.71
N THR A 55 2.16 18.79 18.69
CA THR A 55 0.81 19.32 18.54
C THR A 55 0.81 20.67 17.82
N ILE A 56 -0.06 20.83 16.81
CA ILE A 56 -0.57 22.12 16.32
C ILE A 56 -2.10 22.01 16.29
N SER A 57 -2.78 23.11 16.64
CA SER A 57 -4.23 23.21 16.89
C SER A 57 -5.09 23.03 15.64
N GLU A 58 -6.25 22.40 15.84
CA GLU A 58 -7.21 21.90 14.86
C GLU A 58 -7.93 23.00 14.03
N ASP A 59 -8.03 24.23 14.53
CA ASP A 59 -8.90 25.29 13.97
C ASP A 59 -8.48 25.89 12.61
N SER A 60 -7.40 25.40 12.00
CA SER A 60 -6.89 25.92 10.72
C SER A 60 -6.97 24.93 9.56
N VAL A 61 -7.54 23.74 9.79
CA VAL A 61 -7.56 22.62 8.82
C VAL A 61 -8.83 22.63 7.95
N ASP A 62 -9.99 22.98 8.49
CA ASP A 62 -11.27 22.92 7.76
C ASP A 62 -11.37 23.95 6.62
N SER A 63 -10.75 25.12 6.76
CA SER A 63 -10.68 26.12 5.66
C SER A 63 -9.78 25.69 4.50
N ILE A 64 -8.89 24.72 4.71
CA ILE A 64 -7.89 24.29 3.73
C ILE A 64 -8.47 23.24 2.78
N MET A 65 -9.24 22.28 3.30
CA MET A 65 -9.84 21.21 2.47
C MET A 65 -10.97 21.73 1.57
N THR A 66 -11.58 22.87 1.93
CA THR A 66 -12.69 23.47 1.18
C THR A 66 -12.23 24.43 0.07
N THR A 67 -10.93 24.75 -0.02
CA THR A 67 -10.38 25.71 -1.02
C THR A 67 -9.43 25.10 -2.05
N ALA A 68 -9.11 23.81 -1.94
CA ALA A 68 -8.49 23.01 -3.00
C ALA A 68 -9.45 22.73 -4.19
N SER A 69 -10.73 23.08 -4.00
CA SER A 69 -11.86 22.42 -4.64
C SER A 69 -12.26 22.93 -6.04
N THR A 70 -11.47 23.76 -6.75
CA THR A 70 -11.99 24.43 -7.98
C THR A 70 -11.00 24.90 -9.07
N LEU A 71 -9.72 24.49 -9.14
CA LEU A 71 -8.76 25.20 -10.02
C LEU A 71 -7.89 24.31 -10.92
N SER A 72 -7.59 24.87 -12.11
CA SER A 72 -6.83 24.31 -13.26
C SER A 72 -5.36 23.97 -12.96
N GLU A 73 -4.62 23.42 -13.94
CA GLU A 73 -3.20 23.01 -13.83
C GLU A 73 -2.27 24.07 -13.16
N ASP A 74 -2.49 25.37 -13.40
CA ASP A 74 -1.76 26.47 -12.73
C ASP A 74 -2.01 26.57 -11.20
N GLY A 75 -3.10 25.97 -10.70
CA GLY A 75 -3.51 25.96 -9.29
C GLY A 75 -2.87 24.83 -8.46
N GLN A 76 -2.50 23.71 -9.09
CA GLN A 76 -1.84 22.58 -8.43
C GLN A 76 -0.42 22.93 -7.95
N ASP A 77 0.29 23.79 -8.67
CA ASP A 77 1.58 24.33 -8.24
C ASP A 77 1.42 25.19 -6.98
N ALA A 78 0.41 26.05 -6.91
CA ALA A 78 0.19 26.92 -5.75
C ALA A 78 -0.15 26.14 -4.46
N GLU A 79 -0.82 25.00 -4.56
CA GLU A 79 -1.16 24.16 -3.42
C GLU A 79 -0.01 23.25 -2.97
N THR A 80 0.69 22.66 -3.93
CA THR A 80 1.96 21.96 -3.70
C THR A 80 2.92 22.88 -2.95
N LEU A 81 3.06 24.14 -3.40
CA LEU A 81 3.85 25.17 -2.74
C LEU A 81 3.37 25.49 -1.31
N LYS A 82 2.06 25.49 -1.03
CA LYS A 82 1.52 25.67 0.34
C LYS A 82 1.77 24.46 1.24
N LEU A 83 1.81 23.25 0.70
CA LEU A 83 2.14 22.02 1.44
C LEU A 83 3.63 21.98 1.76
N ILE A 84 4.47 22.34 0.79
CA ILE A 84 5.92 22.51 0.96
C ILE A 84 6.19 23.57 2.02
N ASP A 85 5.55 24.74 1.96
CA ASP A 85 5.68 25.76 3.00
C ASP A 85 5.36 25.23 4.41
N ARG A 86 4.34 24.38 4.53
CA ARG A 86 3.94 23.77 5.81
C ARG A 86 4.91 22.68 6.27
N LEU A 87 5.46 21.89 5.34
CA LEU A 87 6.57 20.96 5.59
C LEU A 87 7.78 21.74 6.12
N CYS A 88 8.22 22.76 5.39
CA CYS A 88 9.32 23.66 5.73
C CYS A 88 9.13 24.28 7.12
N HIS A 89 7.92 24.79 7.40
CA HIS A 89 7.58 25.37 8.70
C HIS A 89 7.64 24.34 9.84
N SER A 90 7.17 23.13 9.60
CA SER A 90 7.16 22.04 10.58
C SER A 90 8.59 21.55 10.88
N LEU A 91 9.40 21.36 9.83
CA LEU A 91 10.82 21.03 9.94
C LEU A 91 11.59 22.13 10.68
N TYR A 92 11.35 23.41 10.37
CA TYR A 92 11.93 24.56 11.08
C TYR A 92 11.59 24.56 12.57
N ARG A 93 10.31 24.38 12.96
CA ARG A 93 9.91 24.32 14.37
C ARG A 93 10.60 23.19 15.11
N LYS A 94 10.75 22.02 14.48
CA LYS A 94 11.42 20.86 15.07
C LYS A 94 12.91 21.12 15.26
N ALA A 95 13.59 21.69 14.25
CA ALA A 95 14.99 22.11 14.33
C ALA A 95 15.20 23.15 15.45
N MET A 96 14.28 24.11 15.60
CA MET A 96 14.30 25.12 16.66
C MET A 96 14.10 24.56 18.06
N GLN A 97 13.24 23.56 18.22
CA GLN A 97 13.02 22.89 19.49
C GLN A 97 14.29 22.14 19.95
N LYS A 98 14.99 21.48 19.01
CA LYS A 98 16.22 20.74 19.27
C LYS A 98 17.40 21.67 19.61
N THR A 99 17.61 22.72 18.84
CA THR A 99 18.69 23.72 19.07
C THR A 99 18.50 24.57 20.34
N LYS A 100 17.26 24.87 20.75
CA LYS A 100 16.99 25.55 22.02
C LYS A 100 17.11 24.63 23.25
N GLY A 101 16.99 23.31 23.06
CA GLY A 101 17.13 22.30 24.12
C GLY A 101 18.54 22.19 24.71
N GLU A 102 19.56 22.63 23.99
CA GLU A 102 20.96 22.65 24.44
C GLU A 102 21.29 23.78 25.44
N LYS A 103 20.36 24.72 25.68
CA LYS A 103 20.56 25.88 26.58
C LYS A 103 19.76 25.83 27.89
N ARG A 104 19.50 24.66 28.47
CA ARG A 104 19.03 24.56 29.87
C ARG A 104 20.06 23.87 30.76
N GLY A 105 20.76 24.69 31.52
CA GLY A 105 21.68 24.24 32.57
C GLY A 105 20.99 23.48 33.70
N VAL A 106 21.69 22.42 34.13
CA VAL A 106 21.73 21.78 35.45
C VAL A 106 20.42 21.72 36.25
N GLY A 107 19.81 20.53 36.22
CA GLY A 107 18.92 20.01 37.25
C GLY A 107 18.87 18.49 37.16
N ARG A 108 19.66 17.80 37.98
CA ARG A 108 19.76 16.34 38.08
C ARG A 108 18.38 15.66 38.03
N LYS A 109 18.06 15.00 36.91
CA LYS A 109 17.35 13.71 36.86
C LYS A 109 17.91 12.89 35.70
N ALA A 110 18.46 11.73 36.06
CA ALA A 110 19.02 10.64 35.25
C ALA A 110 19.40 10.97 33.80
N THR A 111 20.71 11.04 33.55
CA THR A 111 21.31 10.81 32.23
C THR A 111 20.73 9.50 31.68
N VAL A 112 19.90 9.60 30.64
CA VAL A 112 19.58 8.43 29.80
C VAL A 112 20.89 8.03 29.14
N VAL A 113 21.33 6.80 29.39
CA VAL A 113 22.50 6.22 28.74
C VAL A 113 22.23 6.22 27.23
N VAL A 114 23.14 6.84 26.47
CA VAL A 114 23.15 6.75 25.00
C VAL A 114 23.65 5.35 24.67
N ASP A 115 22.70 4.45 24.43
CA ASP A 115 22.88 3.08 23.97
C ASP A 115 22.27 3.01 22.55
N ARG A 116 22.89 2.19 21.68
CA ARG A 116 22.44 1.83 20.32
C ARG A 116 20.95 1.45 20.23
N THR A 117 20.31 1.10 21.34
CA THR A 117 18.87 0.80 21.41
C THR A 117 17.94 2.04 21.36
N HIS A 118 18.47 3.27 21.44
CA HIS A 118 17.67 4.51 21.61
C HIS A 118 17.96 5.65 20.62
N GLU A 119 18.69 5.42 19.53
CA GLU A 119 18.85 6.43 18.48
C GLU A 119 17.47 6.72 17.83
N LYS A 120 16.99 7.96 17.98
CA LYS A 120 15.77 8.47 17.35
C LYS A 120 16.09 9.60 16.38
N ASN A 121 15.59 9.46 15.16
CA ASN A 121 15.37 10.40 14.06
C ASN A 121 16.07 11.76 14.17
N MET A 122 16.98 12.02 13.22
CA MET A 122 17.73 13.27 13.09
C MET A 122 18.32 13.67 14.46
N ALA A 123 19.30 12.91 14.95
CA ALA A 123 19.87 13.14 16.27
C ALA A 123 21.12 14.02 16.19
N HIS A 124 21.78 14.06 15.03
CA HIS A 124 23.05 14.71 14.82
C HIS A 124 22.89 16.00 14.02
N VAL A 125 23.82 16.93 14.26
CA VAL A 125 23.91 18.20 13.53
C VAL A 125 23.90 18.03 12.01
N GLN A 126 24.44 16.92 11.55
CA GLN A 126 24.62 16.55 10.15
C GLN A 126 23.32 16.10 9.48
N ASP A 127 22.30 15.72 10.25
CA ASP A 127 21.04 15.17 9.75
C ASP A 127 20.05 16.25 9.30
N TRP A 128 20.25 17.47 9.79
CA TRP A 128 19.52 18.67 9.39
C TRP A 128 20.47 19.69 8.73
N LEU A 129 21.60 19.24 8.19
CA LEU A 129 22.61 20.13 7.60
C LEU A 129 22.05 21.06 6.51
N PRO A 130 21.11 20.63 5.62
CA PRO A 130 20.44 21.53 4.68
C PRO A 130 19.56 22.56 5.41
N LEU A 131 18.78 22.13 6.39
CA LEU A 131 17.96 23.03 7.22
C LEU A 131 18.83 24.01 8.03
N LEU A 132 20.02 23.60 8.50
CA LEU A 132 20.99 24.46 9.18
C LEU A 132 21.67 25.43 8.22
N HIS A 133 22.03 24.99 7.00
CA HIS A 133 22.54 25.87 5.95
C HIS A 133 21.55 27.00 5.65
N LEU A 134 20.27 26.64 5.52
CA LEU A 134 19.19 27.55 5.14
C LEU A 134 18.76 28.50 6.29
N PHE A 135 18.74 28.01 7.54
CA PHE A 135 18.19 28.78 8.67
C PHE A 135 19.25 29.35 9.61
N TYR A 136 20.43 28.73 9.67
CA TYR A 136 21.52 29.12 10.55
C TYR A 136 22.89 28.97 9.87
N PRO A 137 23.12 29.62 8.71
CA PRO A 137 24.33 29.41 7.90
C PRO A 137 25.62 29.62 8.70
N LYS A 138 25.64 30.62 9.61
CA LYS A 138 26.78 30.85 10.52
C LYS A 138 27.04 29.70 11.51
N THR A 139 26.01 28.99 11.93
CA THR A 139 26.11 27.80 12.81
C THR A 139 26.52 26.58 12.00
N PHE A 140 25.96 26.43 10.79
CA PHE A 140 26.34 25.41 9.82
C PHE A 140 27.85 25.44 9.51
N TYR A 141 28.38 26.59 9.06
CA TYR A 141 29.80 26.70 8.68
C TYR A 141 30.75 26.55 9.88
N ARG A 142 30.32 27.00 11.06
CA ARG A 142 31.07 26.78 12.31
C ARG A 142 31.15 25.30 12.68
N LEU A 143 30.10 24.53 12.43
CA LEU A 143 30.03 23.09 12.75
C LEU A 143 30.77 22.22 11.72
N GLN A 144 31.02 22.73 10.50
CA GLN A 144 31.88 22.07 9.51
C GLN A 144 33.40 22.21 9.77
N GLY A 145 33.81 22.81 10.89
CA GLY A 145 35.21 22.88 11.29
C GLY A 145 35.96 24.11 10.77
N ASP A 146 35.27 25.10 10.20
CA ASP A 146 35.89 26.39 9.86
C ASP A 146 35.93 27.29 11.10
N THR A 147 36.92 27.03 11.96
CA THR A 147 37.13 27.72 13.24
C THR A 147 37.70 29.13 13.12
N THR A 148 37.91 29.66 11.90
CA THR A 148 38.56 30.96 11.72
C THR A 148 37.62 32.16 11.85
N GLY A 149 36.31 31.94 11.95
CA GLY A 149 35.34 33.04 12.07
C GLY A 149 35.28 33.97 10.85
N GLN A 150 35.91 33.57 9.74
CA GLN A 150 36.00 34.31 8.48
C GLN A 150 35.76 33.42 7.24
N ALA A 151 34.97 32.35 7.37
CA ALA A 151 34.26 31.87 6.19
C ALA A 151 33.23 32.95 5.84
N GLU A 152 33.55 33.85 4.90
CA GLU A 152 32.54 34.66 4.25
C GLU A 152 31.47 33.68 3.76
N LEU A 153 30.21 33.88 4.18
CA LEU A 153 29.09 33.12 3.60
C LEU A 153 29.26 33.19 2.08
N PRO A 154 29.16 32.06 1.35
CA PRO A 154 29.07 32.11 -0.11
C PRO A 154 28.08 33.20 -0.52
N GLN A 155 28.52 34.11 -1.40
CA GLN A 155 27.73 35.26 -1.80
C GLN A 155 26.38 34.75 -2.35
N GLY A 156 25.29 35.11 -1.68
CA GLY A 156 23.92 34.75 -2.10
C GLY A 156 23.12 33.87 -1.13
N ILE A 157 23.73 33.29 -0.08
CA ILE A 157 22.95 32.51 0.91
C ILE A 157 22.19 33.46 1.85
N GLY A 158 20.85 33.42 1.78
CA GLY A 158 19.99 34.20 2.66
C GLY A 158 20.10 33.76 4.12
N GLN A 159 19.67 34.60 5.07
CA GLN A 159 19.55 34.21 6.47
C GLN A 159 18.12 34.46 6.93
N ALA A 160 17.36 33.39 7.17
CA ALA A 160 16.01 33.51 7.67
C ALA A 160 15.96 34.01 9.12
N SER A 161 15.20 35.07 9.35
CA SER A 161 14.94 35.66 10.67
C SER A 161 13.64 35.14 11.30
N THR A 162 12.74 34.59 10.47
CA THR A 162 11.43 34.07 10.89
C THR A 162 11.12 32.72 10.24
N ALA A 163 10.19 31.96 10.82
CA ALA A 163 9.72 30.69 10.24
C ALA A 163 9.08 30.84 8.85
N ARG A 164 8.52 32.03 8.56
CA ARG A 164 7.90 32.35 7.27
C ARG A 164 8.97 32.62 6.22
N GLU A 165 9.95 33.46 6.54
CA GLU A 165 11.11 33.74 5.69
C GLU A 165 11.95 32.48 5.42
N ALA A 166 12.10 31.63 6.44
CA ALA A 166 12.66 30.30 6.33
C ALA A 166 11.90 29.43 5.30
N SER A 167 10.57 29.42 5.36
CA SER A 167 9.77 28.63 4.42
C SER A 167 9.89 29.14 2.98
N THR A 168 9.96 30.46 2.81
CA THR A 168 10.18 31.11 1.50
C THR A 168 11.57 30.80 0.94
N MET A 169 12.64 30.98 1.73
CA MET A 169 14.00 30.65 1.28
C MET A 169 14.17 29.17 0.97
N LEU A 170 13.61 28.29 1.82
CA LEU A 170 13.68 26.84 1.60
C LEU A 170 12.95 26.44 0.32
N ARG A 171 11.86 27.11 -0.03
CA ARG A 171 11.17 26.91 -1.31
C ARG A 171 12.02 27.38 -2.50
N ASP A 172 12.66 28.53 -2.39
CA ASP A 172 13.45 29.10 -3.47
C ASP A 172 14.76 28.32 -3.73
N GLU A 173 15.29 27.64 -2.70
CA GLU A 173 16.54 26.86 -2.77
C GLU A 173 16.33 25.34 -2.93
N LEU A 174 15.12 24.80 -2.67
CA LEU A 174 14.81 23.39 -2.92
C LEU A 174 14.43 23.14 -4.38
N VAL A 175 15.08 22.16 -4.96
CA VAL A 175 14.65 21.56 -6.23
C VAL A 175 13.61 20.50 -5.91
N ILE A 176 12.41 20.71 -6.44
CA ILE A 176 11.23 19.88 -6.20
C ILE A 176 10.79 19.28 -7.53
N GLU A 177 10.77 17.97 -7.56
CA GLU A 177 10.39 17.22 -8.75
C GLU A 177 9.21 16.31 -8.38
N LYS A 178 8.08 16.50 -9.06
CA LYS A 178 6.93 15.60 -8.94
C LYS A 178 7.29 14.29 -9.64
N LEU A 179 7.23 13.18 -8.90
CA LEU A 179 7.43 11.85 -9.45
C LEU A 179 6.08 11.26 -9.86
N ALA A 180 6.12 10.30 -10.78
CA ALA A 180 4.96 9.44 -11.01
C ALA A 180 4.63 8.69 -9.70
N GLY A 181 3.38 8.79 -9.24
CA GLY A 181 2.88 8.19 -8.02
C GLY A 181 1.60 7.39 -8.29
N GLY A 182 1.23 6.52 -7.35
CA GLY A 182 -0.02 5.77 -7.43
C GLY A 182 -1.27 6.65 -7.27
N ASN A 183 -2.44 6.07 -7.52
CA ASN A 183 -3.73 6.78 -7.52
C ASN A 183 -4.15 7.39 -6.17
N SER A 184 -3.44 7.13 -5.07
CA SER A 184 -3.84 7.54 -3.71
C SER A 184 -2.85 8.50 -3.05
N ASN A 185 -1.70 8.77 -3.67
CA ASN A 185 -0.59 9.53 -3.08
C ASN A 185 0.11 10.42 -4.10
N PHE A 186 0.42 11.66 -3.72
CA PHE A 186 1.35 12.50 -4.48
C PHE A 186 2.77 12.31 -3.95
N VAL A 187 3.72 12.10 -4.85
CA VAL A 187 5.10 11.78 -4.51
C VAL A 187 6.03 12.84 -5.09
N TYR A 188 6.88 13.40 -4.25
CA TYR A 188 7.82 14.46 -4.62
C TYR A 188 9.24 14.09 -4.19
N ARG A 189 10.19 14.28 -5.09
CA ARG A 189 11.62 14.26 -4.80
C ARG A 189 12.05 15.66 -4.39
N LEU A 190 12.61 15.79 -3.19
CA LEU A 190 13.12 17.05 -2.66
C LEU A 190 14.63 16.97 -2.56
N SER A 191 15.33 17.91 -3.19
CA SER A 191 16.78 18.00 -3.20
C SER A 191 17.26 19.45 -3.11
N HIS A 192 18.53 19.66 -2.79
CA HIS A 192 19.12 20.99 -2.65
C HIS A 192 20.43 21.05 -3.45
N GLU A 193 20.66 22.11 -4.23
CA GLU A 193 21.81 22.21 -5.15
C GLU A 193 23.16 22.11 -4.44
N MET A 194 23.31 22.77 -3.29
CA MET A 194 24.50 22.68 -2.44
C MET A 194 24.69 21.31 -1.75
N PHE A 195 23.65 20.48 -1.67
CA PHE A 195 23.67 19.16 -1.03
C PHE A 195 23.04 18.10 -1.94
N PRO A 196 23.60 17.88 -3.14
CA PRO A 196 22.96 17.05 -4.16
C PRO A 196 22.82 15.58 -3.74
N GLN A 197 23.61 15.15 -2.75
CA GLN A 197 23.57 13.80 -2.18
C GLN A 197 22.51 13.63 -1.07
N GLN A 198 21.89 14.72 -0.60
CA GLN A 198 20.91 14.70 0.50
C GLN A 198 19.49 14.88 -0.06
N VAL A 199 19.01 13.81 -0.70
CA VAL A 199 17.68 13.76 -1.32
C VAL A 199 16.71 13.00 -0.41
N ILE A 200 15.49 13.52 -0.30
CA ILE A 200 14.40 12.88 0.45
C ILE A 200 13.17 12.73 -0.46
N LEU A 201 12.33 11.77 -0.12
CA LEU A 201 11.04 11.57 -0.75
C LEU A 201 9.94 12.14 0.17
N LEU A 202 9.14 13.08 -0.33
CA LEU A 202 7.93 13.53 0.33
C LEU A 202 6.74 12.83 -0.30
N ARG A 203 5.96 12.12 0.52
CA ARG A 203 4.68 11.57 0.12
C ARG A 203 3.55 12.32 0.80
N VAL A 204 2.58 12.78 0.03
CA VAL A 204 1.39 13.48 0.50
C VAL A 204 0.18 12.58 0.25
N TYR A 205 -0.64 12.39 1.27
CA TYR A 205 -1.87 11.61 1.17
C TYR A 205 -2.94 12.40 0.41
N GLY A 206 -3.70 11.76 -0.47
CA GLY A 206 -4.84 12.38 -1.15
C GLY A 206 -5.92 12.91 -0.19
N GLY A 207 -6.70 13.89 -0.64
CA GLY A 207 -7.70 14.61 0.16
C GLY A 207 -8.96 13.82 0.54
N GLY A 208 -9.08 12.55 0.15
CA GLY A 208 -10.28 11.72 0.34
C GLY A 208 -10.19 10.71 1.49
N ASP A 209 -11.20 10.73 2.35
CA ASP A 209 -11.65 9.74 3.34
C ASP A 209 -10.60 8.80 3.97
N ASN A 210 -10.27 9.12 5.23
CA ASN A 210 -9.68 8.22 6.24
C ASN A 210 -10.43 6.87 6.41
N GLU A 211 -11.53 6.64 5.71
CA GLU A 211 -12.25 5.37 5.72
C GLU A 211 -11.62 4.33 4.79
N ALA A 212 -11.19 4.68 3.57
CA ALA A 212 -10.71 3.69 2.59
C ALA A 212 -9.37 3.07 3.00
N ILE A 213 -8.48 3.88 3.61
CA ILE A 213 -7.15 3.46 4.07
C ILE A 213 -7.02 3.72 5.58
N ASP A 214 -6.62 2.70 6.34
CA ASP A 214 -6.33 2.84 7.76
C ASP A 214 -4.91 3.41 7.96
N ARG A 215 -4.81 4.73 8.07
CA ARG A 215 -3.53 5.44 8.19
C ARG A 215 -2.75 5.08 9.46
N TYR A 216 -3.40 4.57 10.51
CA TYR A 216 -2.70 4.08 11.69
C TYR A 216 -1.95 2.78 11.39
N ARG A 217 -2.62 1.85 10.71
CA ARG A 217 -2.02 0.57 10.29
C ARG A 217 -0.93 0.77 9.23
N ASP A 218 -1.15 1.66 8.27
CA ASP A 218 -0.15 2.08 7.27
C ASP A 218 1.19 2.48 7.94
N ILE A 219 1.15 3.40 8.92
CA ILE A 219 2.36 3.83 9.65
C ILE A 219 3.03 2.68 10.41
N LEU A 220 2.25 1.78 11.02
CA LEU A 220 2.80 0.60 11.72
C LEU A 220 3.47 -0.37 10.75
N ALA A 221 2.83 -0.68 9.64
CA ALA A 221 3.32 -1.58 8.60
C ALA A 221 4.62 -1.06 8.00
N MET A 222 4.62 0.20 7.58
CA MET A 222 5.80 0.85 7.02
C MET A 222 6.98 0.82 8.00
N ARG A 223 6.73 1.10 9.29
CA ARG A 223 7.79 1.09 10.29
C ARG A 223 8.39 -0.30 10.46
N GLN A 224 7.53 -1.32 10.53
CA GLN A 224 7.97 -2.71 10.60
C GLN A 224 8.82 -3.11 9.38
N MET A 225 8.45 -2.68 8.18
CA MET A 225 9.20 -2.95 6.95
C MET A 225 10.53 -2.20 6.89
N SER A 226 10.55 -0.94 7.33
CA SER A 226 11.77 -0.14 7.43
C SER A 226 12.75 -0.76 8.43
N ASP A 227 12.27 -1.15 9.62
CA ASP A 227 13.05 -1.78 10.69
C ASP A 227 13.59 -3.16 10.26
N ALA A 228 12.86 -3.89 9.40
CA ALA A 228 13.28 -5.16 8.81
C ALA A 228 14.21 -5.01 7.59
N GLU A 229 14.53 -3.79 7.17
CA GLU A 229 15.31 -3.51 5.95
C GLU A 229 14.69 -4.09 4.66
N LEU A 230 13.35 -4.16 4.62
CA LEU A 230 12.58 -4.63 3.46
C LEU A 230 11.87 -3.49 2.69
N SER A 231 12.02 -2.26 3.16
CA SER A 231 11.54 -1.03 2.52
C SER A 231 12.52 0.13 2.76
N PRO A 232 12.40 1.24 2.02
CA PRO A 232 13.07 2.50 2.36
C PRO A 232 12.82 2.95 3.80
N SER A 233 13.77 3.69 4.37
CA SER A 233 13.63 4.20 5.74
C SER A 233 12.56 5.29 5.84
N ILE A 234 11.75 5.24 6.90
CA ILE A 234 10.87 6.35 7.25
C ILE A 234 11.64 7.36 8.09
N LEU A 235 11.74 8.59 7.58
CA LEU A 235 12.45 9.68 8.24
C LEU A 235 11.51 10.46 9.17
N HIS A 236 10.28 10.71 8.68
CA HIS A 236 9.27 11.45 9.42
C HIS A 236 7.85 11.14 8.96
N THR A 237 6.85 11.31 9.84
CA THR A 237 5.44 11.13 9.53
C THR A 237 4.62 12.32 9.99
N PHE A 238 3.64 12.72 9.20
CA PHE A 238 2.64 13.74 9.48
C PHE A 238 1.23 13.15 9.38
N ARG A 239 0.22 13.91 9.80
CA ARG A 239 -1.18 13.52 9.58
C ARG A 239 -1.57 13.48 8.09
N TRP A 240 -0.92 14.30 7.28
CA TRP A 240 -1.23 14.51 5.85
C TRP A 240 -0.20 13.89 4.89
N GLY A 241 0.82 13.20 5.40
CA GLY A 241 1.89 12.67 4.57
C GLY A 241 3.08 12.17 5.37
N ARG A 242 4.19 11.86 4.70
CA ARG A 242 5.42 11.35 5.32
C ARG A 242 6.65 11.71 4.49
N VAL A 243 7.81 11.65 5.15
CA VAL A 243 9.13 11.81 4.55
C VAL A 243 9.86 10.47 4.65
N GLU A 244 10.36 10.00 3.52
CA GLU A 244 11.03 8.72 3.35
C GLU A 244 12.44 8.94 2.78
N GLU A 245 13.30 7.96 2.97
CA GLU A 245 14.57 7.82 2.26
C GLU A 245 14.30 7.77 0.75
N PHE A 246 15.00 8.62 -0.01
CA PHE A 246 14.95 8.55 -1.47
C PHE A 246 15.91 7.47 -1.98
N MET A 247 15.39 6.51 -2.75
CA MET A 247 16.20 5.48 -3.40
C MET A 247 16.66 5.98 -4.77
N ASP A 248 17.91 6.43 -4.85
CA ASP A 248 18.51 6.92 -6.09
C ASP A 248 19.10 5.79 -6.95
N ASP A 249 19.16 5.99 -8.26
CA ASP A 249 19.62 5.04 -9.29
C ASP A 249 19.00 3.63 -9.19
N VAL A 250 17.68 3.58 -9.09
CA VAL A 250 16.89 2.33 -9.10
C VAL A 250 15.88 2.35 -10.26
N ALA A 251 15.43 1.16 -10.67
CA ALA A 251 14.36 1.02 -11.65
C ALA A 251 13.05 0.61 -10.97
N THR A 252 11.93 1.17 -11.40
CA THR A 252 10.59 0.65 -11.06
C THR A 252 10.27 -0.53 -11.98
N CYS A 253 9.78 -1.62 -11.41
CA CYS A 253 9.45 -2.82 -12.18
C CYS A 253 8.23 -2.59 -13.09
N THR A 254 8.14 -3.37 -14.17
CA THR A 254 6.97 -3.43 -15.05
C THR A 254 6.58 -4.87 -15.32
N THR A 255 5.36 -5.09 -15.83
CA THR A 255 4.87 -6.40 -16.26
C THR A 255 5.79 -7.01 -17.32
N ASP A 256 6.25 -6.20 -18.28
CA ASP A 256 7.21 -6.64 -19.32
C ASP A 256 8.55 -7.11 -18.71
N MET A 257 9.06 -6.43 -17.68
CA MET A 257 10.29 -6.86 -17.00
C MET A 257 10.12 -8.19 -16.27
N LEU A 258 8.98 -8.40 -15.59
CA LEU A 258 8.68 -9.65 -14.88
C LEU A 258 8.58 -10.83 -15.85
N LEU A 259 7.87 -10.65 -16.96
CA LEU A 259 7.66 -11.72 -17.95
C LEU A 259 8.89 -12.01 -18.79
N ALA A 260 9.77 -11.03 -19.00
CA ALA A 260 11.01 -11.20 -19.72
C ALA A 260 12.14 -11.86 -18.92
N SER A 261 12.05 -11.87 -17.58
CA SER A 261 13.07 -12.45 -16.71
C SER A 261 12.65 -13.82 -16.20
N PRO A 262 13.48 -14.87 -16.34
CA PRO A 262 13.15 -16.19 -15.83
C PRO A 262 13.14 -16.30 -14.30
N THR A 263 13.74 -15.32 -13.58
CA THR A 263 13.96 -15.37 -12.13
C THR A 263 13.37 -14.19 -11.37
N LEU A 264 12.97 -13.10 -12.03
CA LEU A 264 12.59 -11.88 -11.31
C LEU A 264 11.32 -12.06 -10.46
N LEU A 265 10.31 -12.75 -10.99
CA LEU A 265 9.11 -13.09 -10.23
C LEU A 265 9.44 -14.00 -9.02
N THR A 266 10.40 -14.92 -9.19
CA THR A 266 10.92 -15.76 -8.10
C THR A 266 11.60 -14.91 -7.03
N ASP A 267 12.40 -13.91 -7.42
CA ASP A 267 13.03 -12.98 -6.48
C ASP A 267 11.97 -12.16 -5.70
N VAL A 268 10.89 -11.72 -6.35
CA VAL A 268 9.74 -11.07 -5.68
C VAL A 268 9.11 -12.01 -4.65
N TYR A 269 8.83 -13.26 -5.03
CA TYR A 269 8.25 -14.25 -4.11
C TYR A 269 9.17 -14.58 -2.92
N ARG A 270 10.49 -14.49 -3.09
CA ARG A 270 11.45 -14.60 -1.98
C ARG A 270 11.30 -13.45 -0.99
N VAL A 271 11.11 -12.22 -1.46
CA VAL A 271 10.85 -11.07 -0.59
C VAL A 271 9.49 -11.20 0.12
N ILE A 272 8.45 -11.68 -0.58
CA ILE A 272 7.14 -11.98 0.03
C ILE A 272 7.30 -13.00 1.17
N LYS A 273 8.09 -14.06 0.94
CA LYS A 273 8.38 -15.09 1.94
C LYS A 273 9.09 -14.53 3.18
N GLU A 274 10.08 -13.65 2.98
CA GLU A 274 10.78 -12.97 4.08
C GLU A 274 9.82 -12.08 4.87
N MET A 275 9.01 -11.27 4.18
CA MET A 275 7.98 -10.42 4.79
C MET A 275 6.94 -11.21 5.58
N HIS A 276 6.47 -12.34 5.05
CA HIS A 276 5.47 -13.21 5.70
C HIS A 276 5.99 -13.88 6.99
N GLN A 277 7.29 -13.83 7.27
CA GLN A 277 7.88 -14.29 8.53
C GLN A 277 7.91 -13.20 9.62
N LEU A 278 7.61 -11.95 9.28
CA LEU A 278 7.53 -10.87 10.25
C LEU A 278 6.33 -11.03 11.18
N ARG A 279 6.42 -10.38 12.35
CA ARG A 279 5.38 -10.43 13.37
C ARG A 279 4.08 -9.82 12.86
N SER A 280 2.99 -10.56 12.99
CA SER A 280 1.64 -10.13 12.60
C SER A 280 0.77 -9.76 13.81
N ASP A 281 1.20 -10.08 15.03
CA ASP A 281 0.34 -9.97 16.22
C ASP A 281 -0.15 -8.54 16.45
N HIS A 282 0.70 -7.53 16.26
CA HIS A 282 0.39 -6.10 16.41
C HIS A 282 -0.80 -5.61 15.57
N PHE A 283 -1.19 -6.35 14.54
CA PHE A 283 -2.26 -6.00 13.62
C PHE A 283 -3.57 -6.77 13.92
N LEU A 284 -3.58 -7.71 14.85
CA LEU A 284 -4.77 -8.48 15.20
C LEU A 284 -5.79 -7.66 16.02
N PRO A 285 -7.11 -7.94 15.90
CA PRO A 285 -8.18 -7.15 16.54
C PRO A 285 -7.99 -6.90 18.05
N GLU A 286 -7.57 -7.91 18.84
CA GLU A 286 -7.38 -7.76 20.30
C GLU A 286 -6.35 -6.69 20.69
N LEU A 287 -5.33 -6.48 19.86
CA LEU A 287 -4.26 -5.51 20.13
C LEU A 287 -4.65 -4.08 19.75
N VAL A 288 -5.64 -3.93 18.85
CA VAL A 288 -6.23 -2.62 18.50
C VAL A 288 -7.27 -2.16 19.52
N HIS A 289 -7.95 -3.09 20.20
CA HIS A 289 -9.04 -2.78 21.13
C HIS A 289 -8.63 -2.49 22.58
N ARG A 290 -7.32 -2.41 22.89
CA ARG A 290 -6.80 -2.25 24.27
C ARG A 290 -7.29 -1.03 25.05
N HIS A 291 -8.01 -0.08 24.44
CA HIS A 291 -8.52 1.10 25.17
C HIS A 291 -10.05 1.21 25.28
N GLN A 292 -10.86 0.54 24.46
CA GLN A 292 -12.32 0.79 24.41
C GLN A 292 -13.22 -0.42 24.71
N LEU A 293 -12.75 -1.67 24.53
CA LEU A 293 -13.52 -2.88 24.89
C LEU A 293 -13.15 -3.47 26.27
N VAL A 294 -12.24 -2.79 26.99
CA VAL A 294 -11.68 -3.23 28.28
C VAL A 294 -12.70 -3.19 29.43
N HIS A 295 -13.87 -2.57 29.26
CA HIS A 295 -14.87 -2.54 30.34
C HIS A 295 -15.88 -3.70 30.34
N SER A 296 -15.93 -4.53 29.29
CA SER A 296 -16.93 -5.61 29.19
C SER A 296 -16.41 -6.97 28.74
N LEU A 297 -15.19 -7.06 28.22
CA LEU A 297 -14.57 -8.34 27.84
C LEU A 297 -13.26 -8.51 28.61
N THR A 298 -13.22 -9.48 29.52
CA THR A 298 -11.98 -9.90 30.17
C THR A 298 -11.01 -10.41 29.10
N PRO A 299 -9.77 -9.88 29.01
CA PRO A 299 -8.77 -10.40 28.09
C PRO A 299 -8.34 -11.77 28.60
N SER A 300 -8.92 -12.83 28.04
CA SER A 300 -8.31 -14.16 28.11
C SER A 300 -7.08 -14.13 27.22
N ASN A 301 -5.91 -14.42 27.79
CA ASN A 301 -4.63 -14.58 27.10
C ASN A 301 -4.72 -15.67 26.01
N HIS A 302 -5.26 -15.35 24.83
CA HIS A 302 -5.31 -16.25 23.68
C HIS A 302 -4.39 -15.72 22.58
N GLN A 303 -3.09 -15.71 22.91
CA GLN A 303 -2.04 -15.72 21.90
C GLN A 303 -2.06 -17.11 21.25
N GLY A 304 -2.58 -17.25 20.03
CA GLY A 304 -2.42 -18.50 19.31
C GLY A 304 -3.08 -18.57 17.96
N ASP A 305 -4.40 -18.35 17.90
CA ASP A 305 -5.17 -18.57 16.68
C ASP A 305 -6.23 -17.47 16.48
N PRO A 306 -6.10 -16.64 15.43
CA PRO A 306 -7.10 -15.62 15.14
C PRO A 306 -8.48 -16.18 14.75
N ASN A 307 -8.59 -17.41 14.26
CA ASN A 307 -9.88 -18.07 14.03
C ASN A 307 -10.52 -18.53 15.35
N GLU A 308 -9.71 -18.97 16.31
CA GLU A 308 -10.16 -19.21 17.68
C GLU A 308 -10.72 -17.94 18.32
N TYR A 309 -10.06 -16.79 18.13
CA TYR A 309 -10.59 -15.49 18.58
C TYR A 309 -12.01 -15.24 18.06
N TYR A 310 -12.23 -15.42 16.75
CA TYR A 310 -13.55 -15.27 16.14
C TYR A 310 -14.57 -16.23 16.78
N ARG A 311 -14.24 -17.52 16.87
CA ARG A 311 -15.11 -18.57 17.43
C ARG A 311 -15.50 -18.29 18.88
N VAL A 312 -14.58 -17.76 19.70
CA VAL A 312 -14.81 -17.46 21.11
C VAL A 312 -15.64 -16.19 21.32
N ASN A 313 -15.41 -15.16 20.49
CA ASN A 313 -16.02 -13.85 20.71
C ASN A 313 -17.29 -13.61 19.90
N ALA A 314 -17.50 -14.32 18.79
CA ALA A 314 -18.71 -14.19 17.97
C ALA A 314 -19.99 -14.45 18.78
N PRO A 315 -20.14 -15.54 19.55
CA PRO A 315 -21.34 -15.75 20.37
C PRO A 315 -21.54 -14.71 21.47
N LYS A 316 -20.46 -14.10 21.97
CA LYS A 316 -20.53 -13.04 23.00
C LYS A 316 -21.02 -11.74 22.39
N LEU A 317 -20.43 -11.33 21.28
CA LEU A 317 -20.82 -10.12 20.56
C LEU A 317 -22.24 -10.25 20.00
N GLN A 318 -22.62 -11.45 19.54
CA GLN A 318 -23.95 -11.75 19.06
C GLN A 318 -25.02 -11.40 20.10
N LYS A 319 -24.86 -11.90 21.34
CA LYS A 319 -25.77 -11.59 22.46
C LYS A 319 -25.86 -10.10 22.77
N VAL A 320 -24.73 -9.39 22.67
CA VAL A 320 -24.70 -7.93 22.87
C VAL A 320 -25.50 -7.22 21.79
N LEU A 321 -25.30 -7.58 20.51
CA LEU A 321 -26.02 -6.99 19.39
C LEU A 321 -27.53 -7.26 19.47
N GLU A 322 -27.92 -8.50 19.78
CA GLU A 322 -29.34 -8.89 19.98
C GLU A 322 -29.99 -8.10 21.14
N SER A 323 -29.24 -7.86 22.23
CA SER A 323 -29.75 -7.15 23.41
C SER A 323 -30.01 -5.66 23.21
N LYS A 324 -29.35 -5.01 22.25
CA LYS A 324 -29.45 -3.57 22.04
C LYS A 324 -30.71 -3.14 21.27
N HIS A 325 -31.39 -4.07 20.58
CA HIS A 325 -32.55 -3.77 19.71
C HIS A 325 -32.29 -2.62 18.71
N GLU A 326 -31.02 -2.30 18.43
CA GLU A 326 -30.62 -1.32 17.43
C GLU A 326 -30.68 -2.00 16.06
N PRO A 327 -31.19 -1.33 15.01
CA PRO A 327 -31.03 -1.82 13.65
C PRO A 327 -29.55 -2.12 13.40
N ILE A 328 -29.23 -3.26 12.79
CA ILE A 328 -27.85 -3.62 12.41
C ILE A 328 -27.45 -2.76 11.19
N GLY A 329 -27.38 -1.44 11.37
CA GLY A 329 -27.03 -0.42 10.38
C GLY A 329 -27.36 -0.80 8.94
N TYR A 330 -26.31 -0.89 8.13
CA TYR A 330 -26.35 -1.18 6.69
C TYR A 330 -26.81 -2.60 6.30
N TYR A 331 -26.85 -3.56 7.24
CA TYR A 331 -26.95 -4.99 6.92
C TYR A 331 -28.32 -5.61 7.22
N LYS A 332 -29.35 -4.78 7.49
CA LYS A 332 -30.76 -5.13 7.72
C LYS A 332 -30.98 -6.61 8.11
N ASP A 333 -30.74 -6.88 9.39
CA ASP A 333 -30.92 -8.17 10.08
C ASP A 333 -29.85 -9.27 9.84
N SER A 334 -28.80 -9.02 9.04
CA SER A 334 -27.68 -9.97 8.90
C SER A 334 -26.65 -9.81 10.02
N LEU A 335 -26.89 -10.52 11.12
CA LEU A 335 -26.02 -10.58 12.28
C LEU A 335 -24.64 -11.16 11.94
N ASP A 336 -24.58 -12.16 11.08
CA ASP A 336 -23.33 -12.81 10.66
C ASP A 336 -22.39 -11.84 9.94
N ILE A 337 -22.93 -10.98 9.06
CA ILE A 337 -22.15 -9.95 8.36
C ILE A 337 -21.56 -8.96 9.36
N LYS A 338 -22.34 -8.53 10.35
CA LYS A 338 -21.86 -7.60 11.38
C LYS A 338 -20.81 -8.21 12.30
N LEU A 339 -20.97 -9.49 12.66
CA LEU A 339 -19.99 -10.23 13.44
C LEU A 339 -18.67 -10.38 12.69
N MET A 340 -18.71 -10.70 11.38
CA MET A 340 -17.52 -10.75 10.53
C MET A 340 -16.80 -9.41 10.47
N GLU A 341 -17.50 -8.30 10.20
CA GLU A 341 -16.89 -6.96 10.19
C GLU A 341 -16.18 -6.63 11.51
N SER A 342 -16.75 -7.08 12.64
CA SER A 342 -16.29 -6.71 13.97
C SER A 342 -15.19 -7.62 14.54
N LEU A 343 -15.11 -8.87 14.10
CA LEU A 343 -14.29 -9.89 14.74
C LEU A 343 -13.32 -10.60 13.79
N CYS A 344 -13.51 -10.52 12.47
CA CYS A 344 -12.68 -11.28 11.55
C CYS A 344 -11.20 -10.86 11.67
N PRO A 345 -10.30 -11.83 11.81
CA PRO A 345 -8.90 -11.57 12.07
C PRO A 345 -8.08 -11.20 10.83
N SER A 346 -8.55 -11.53 9.63
CA SER A 346 -7.86 -11.17 8.39
C SER A 346 -8.34 -9.81 7.87
N SER A 347 -7.43 -9.07 7.24
CA SER A 347 -7.75 -7.81 6.58
C SER A 347 -8.63 -8.04 5.36
N PHE A 348 -8.57 -9.19 4.69
CA PHE A 348 -9.44 -9.50 3.56
C PHE A 348 -10.92 -9.33 3.95
N GLU A 349 -11.42 -10.00 5.00
CA GLU A 349 -12.83 -9.79 5.36
C GLU A 349 -13.11 -8.38 5.87
N ARG A 350 -12.24 -7.83 6.73
CA ARG A 350 -12.48 -6.50 7.33
C ARG A 350 -12.53 -5.38 6.29
N VAL A 351 -11.56 -5.37 5.39
CA VAL A 351 -11.43 -4.32 4.37
C VAL A 351 -12.47 -4.52 3.28
N THR A 352 -12.74 -5.76 2.85
CA THR A 352 -13.82 -6.02 1.89
C THR A 352 -15.19 -5.62 2.45
N MET A 353 -15.49 -5.90 3.72
CA MET A 353 -16.72 -5.41 4.37
C MET A 353 -16.76 -3.88 4.45
N ARG A 354 -15.61 -3.25 4.69
CA ARG A 354 -15.51 -1.80 4.69
C ARG A 354 -15.82 -1.21 3.32
N TYR A 355 -15.22 -1.75 2.26
CA TYR A 355 -15.52 -1.33 0.90
C TYR A 355 -16.96 -1.60 0.54
N LEU A 356 -17.52 -2.75 0.91
CA LEU A 356 -18.94 -3.03 0.73
C LEU A 356 -19.82 -1.96 1.37
N ARG A 357 -19.54 -1.57 2.61
CA ARG A 357 -20.27 -0.49 3.31
C ARG A 357 -20.18 0.84 2.56
N LEU A 358 -18.98 1.22 2.13
CA LEU A 358 -18.73 2.45 1.38
C LEU A 358 -19.42 2.44 0.02
N THR A 359 -19.35 1.32 -0.71
CA THR A 359 -20.06 1.13 -1.97
C THR A 359 -21.57 1.18 -1.77
N CYS A 360 -22.10 0.53 -0.72
CA CYS A 360 -23.54 0.51 -0.42
C CYS A 360 -24.12 1.92 -0.23
N ASN A 361 -23.36 2.89 0.30
CA ASN A 361 -23.81 4.29 0.34
C ASN A 361 -24.16 4.85 -1.04
N ASN A 362 -23.49 4.34 -2.06
CA ASN A 362 -23.62 4.72 -3.46
C ASN A 362 -24.36 3.67 -4.28
N VAL A 363 -24.99 2.66 -3.68
CA VAL A 363 -25.90 1.75 -4.39
C VAL A 363 -27.28 2.38 -4.45
N VAL A 364 -27.97 2.24 -5.59
CA VAL A 364 -29.38 2.60 -5.78
C VAL A 364 -30.19 2.12 -4.57
N PRO A 365 -30.93 3.00 -3.85
CA PRO A 365 -31.54 2.67 -2.57
C PRO A 365 -32.37 1.39 -2.56
N GLU A 366 -33.10 1.12 -3.65
CA GLU A 366 -33.94 -0.07 -3.84
C GLU A 366 -33.13 -1.38 -3.89
N TYR A 367 -31.87 -1.33 -4.31
CA TYR A 367 -31.02 -2.51 -4.49
C TYR A 367 -30.04 -2.72 -3.34
N ARG A 368 -29.86 -1.73 -2.46
CA ARG A 368 -28.82 -1.71 -1.41
C ARG A 368 -28.81 -2.97 -0.54
N ASP A 369 -29.96 -3.38 -0.02
CA ASP A 369 -30.07 -4.57 0.85
C ASP A 369 -29.66 -5.85 0.11
N ILE A 370 -30.10 -5.99 -1.14
CA ILE A 370 -29.84 -7.17 -1.97
C ILE A 370 -28.37 -7.21 -2.42
N PHE A 371 -27.79 -6.06 -2.74
CA PHE A 371 -26.38 -5.91 -3.08
C PHE A 371 -25.48 -6.28 -1.90
N ALA A 372 -25.77 -5.75 -0.70
CA ALA A 372 -25.06 -6.08 0.53
C ALA A 372 -25.14 -7.57 0.84
N LYS A 373 -26.33 -8.17 0.68
CA LYS A 373 -26.53 -9.61 0.87
C LYS A 373 -25.69 -10.44 -0.10
N PHE A 374 -25.68 -10.10 -1.39
CA PHE A 374 -24.89 -10.82 -2.39
C PHE A 374 -23.39 -10.85 -2.03
N TYR A 375 -22.78 -9.69 -1.81
CA TYR A 375 -21.36 -9.62 -1.45
C TYR A 375 -21.06 -10.26 -0.08
N GLY A 376 -21.95 -10.09 0.89
CA GLY A 376 -21.82 -10.72 2.20
C GLY A 376 -21.81 -12.25 2.12
N GLU A 377 -22.74 -12.84 1.37
CA GLU A 377 -22.79 -14.29 1.15
C GLU A 377 -21.57 -14.81 0.37
N GLU A 378 -21.12 -14.09 -0.67
CA GLU A 378 -19.91 -14.45 -1.41
C GLU A 378 -18.66 -14.41 -0.52
N LEU A 379 -18.54 -13.40 0.33
CA LEU A 379 -17.42 -13.30 1.28
C LEU A 379 -17.42 -14.47 2.28
N VAL A 380 -18.58 -14.90 2.78
CA VAL A 380 -18.70 -16.11 3.62
C VAL A 380 -18.22 -17.35 2.86
N ARG A 381 -18.60 -17.51 1.58
CA ARG A 381 -18.18 -18.64 0.75
C ARG A 381 -16.66 -18.67 0.59
N VAL A 382 -16.06 -17.54 0.21
CA VAL A 382 -14.60 -17.41 0.02
C VAL A 382 -13.84 -17.69 1.32
N ARG A 383 -14.31 -17.12 2.45
CA ARG A 383 -13.77 -17.40 3.78
C ARG A 383 -13.82 -18.90 4.09
N GLY A 384 -14.94 -19.56 3.84
CA GLY A 384 -15.09 -20.99 4.05
C GLY A 384 -14.08 -21.83 3.25
N TRP A 385 -13.75 -21.42 2.02
CA TRP A 385 -12.69 -22.09 1.24
C TRP A 385 -11.30 -21.86 1.81
N CYS A 386 -11.00 -20.66 2.32
CA CYS A 386 -9.73 -20.35 2.98
C CYS A 386 -9.58 -21.16 4.29
N GLU A 387 -10.63 -21.24 5.10
CA GLU A 387 -10.66 -22.07 6.32
C GLU A 387 -10.49 -23.55 5.99
N ALA A 388 -11.20 -24.07 5.00
CA ALA A 388 -11.05 -25.45 4.54
C ALA A 388 -9.66 -25.75 3.94
N GLY A 389 -8.92 -24.72 3.53
CA GLY A 389 -7.53 -24.82 3.12
C GLY A 389 -6.52 -24.74 4.27
N ASN A 390 -6.96 -24.41 5.50
CA ASN A 390 -6.10 -24.03 6.62
C ASN A 390 -5.08 -22.95 6.22
N ILE A 391 -5.51 -21.95 5.45
CA ILE A 391 -4.60 -20.91 4.94
C ILE A 391 -4.08 -20.06 6.10
N PRO A 392 -2.74 -19.97 6.28
CA PRO A 392 -2.16 -19.18 7.37
C PRO A 392 -2.42 -17.68 7.23
N LEU A 393 -2.66 -17.04 8.37
CA LEU A 393 -2.68 -15.59 8.50
C LEU A 393 -1.27 -15.07 8.78
N VAL A 394 -0.78 -14.16 7.96
CA VAL A 394 0.57 -13.58 8.04
C VAL A 394 0.48 -12.07 7.87
N PHE A 395 1.56 -11.35 8.19
CA PHE A 395 1.66 -9.94 7.80
C PHE A 395 1.88 -9.87 6.28
N SER A 396 0.94 -9.24 5.57
CA SER A 396 0.86 -9.20 4.11
C SER A 396 0.92 -7.77 3.58
N HIS A 397 1.43 -7.61 2.36
CA HIS A 397 1.50 -6.34 1.64
C HIS A 397 0.11 -5.90 1.17
N ASN A 398 -0.66 -6.86 0.66
CA ASN A 398 -2.00 -6.76 0.06
C ASN A 398 -2.09 -6.02 -1.29
N ASP A 399 -1.05 -5.33 -1.73
CA ASP A 399 -1.03 -4.65 -3.04
C ASP A 399 0.30 -4.80 -3.82
N ILE A 400 0.71 -6.03 -4.09
CA ILE A 400 1.95 -6.29 -4.84
C ILE A 400 1.66 -6.27 -6.33
N ASN A 401 1.71 -5.06 -6.91
CA ASN A 401 1.73 -4.82 -8.35
C ASN A 401 3.15 -4.41 -8.80
N PRO A 402 3.50 -4.46 -10.11
CA PRO A 402 4.85 -4.14 -10.58
C PRO A 402 5.33 -2.74 -10.20
N GLY A 403 4.42 -1.75 -10.10
CA GLY A 403 4.74 -0.38 -9.69
C GLY A 403 5.26 -0.27 -8.25
N ASN A 404 4.90 -1.24 -7.40
CA ASN A 404 5.32 -1.32 -6.00
C ASN A 404 6.61 -2.14 -5.78
N VAL A 405 7.32 -2.49 -6.87
CA VAL A 405 8.59 -3.25 -6.82
C VAL A 405 9.74 -2.40 -7.37
N LEU A 406 10.72 -2.09 -6.52
CA LEU A 406 11.97 -1.43 -6.92
C LEU A 406 13.05 -2.46 -7.20
N LEU A 407 13.80 -2.24 -8.28
CA LEU A 407 14.83 -3.11 -8.80
C LEU A 407 16.20 -2.42 -8.82
N SER A 408 17.21 -3.18 -8.41
CA SER A 408 18.58 -2.89 -8.82
C SER A 408 18.68 -3.07 -10.34
N TRP A 409 19.45 -2.21 -11.00
CA TRP A 409 19.71 -2.33 -12.44
C TRP A 409 20.31 -3.69 -12.84
N ARG A 410 20.97 -4.42 -11.92
CA ARG A 410 21.47 -5.78 -12.23
C ARG A 410 20.34 -6.79 -12.40
N LYS A 411 19.21 -6.58 -11.74
CA LYS A 411 18.00 -7.41 -11.79
C LYS A 411 17.10 -7.05 -12.98
N VAL A 412 17.23 -5.86 -13.53
CA VAL A 412 16.51 -5.44 -14.74
C VAL A 412 16.98 -6.28 -15.94
N PRO A 413 16.08 -6.85 -16.76
CA PRO A 413 16.46 -7.63 -17.94
C PRO A 413 17.28 -6.80 -18.93
N PRO A 414 18.28 -7.37 -19.62
CA PRO A 414 19.23 -6.61 -20.45
C PRO A 414 18.60 -5.63 -21.45
N GLN A 415 17.48 -5.99 -22.06
CA GLN A 415 16.75 -5.17 -23.04
C GLN A 415 16.05 -3.94 -22.44
N PHE A 416 15.85 -3.90 -21.13
CA PHE A 416 15.22 -2.77 -20.42
C PHE A 416 16.21 -1.94 -19.60
N ARG A 417 17.51 -2.28 -19.62
CA ARG A 417 18.55 -1.52 -18.90
C ARG A 417 18.82 -0.19 -19.59
N LYS A 418 19.17 0.84 -18.80
CA LYS A 418 19.69 2.11 -19.34
C LYS A 418 20.96 1.87 -20.17
N LYS A 419 21.15 2.65 -21.24
CA LYS A 419 22.20 2.42 -22.26
C LYS A 419 23.64 2.46 -21.71
N ASP A 420 23.83 3.23 -20.65
CA ASP A 420 25.08 3.47 -19.93
C ASP A 420 25.30 2.51 -18.75
N TYR A 421 24.36 1.59 -18.50
CA TYR A 421 24.56 0.57 -17.46
C TYR A 421 25.56 -0.49 -17.91
N HIS A 422 26.50 -0.79 -17.03
CA HIS A 422 27.46 -1.88 -17.20
C HIS A 422 27.35 -2.85 -16.03
N ASP A 423 27.35 -4.15 -16.32
CA ASP A 423 27.32 -5.17 -15.27
C ASP A 423 28.58 -5.05 -14.41
N VAL A 424 28.41 -4.52 -13.21
CA VAL A 424 29.42 -4.59 -12.17
C VAL A 424 29.06 -5.79 -11.31
N ALA A 425 29.95 -6.80 -11.29
CA ALA A 425 29.78 -7.92 -10.37
C ALA A 425 29.92 -7.42 -8.93
N THR A 426 28.80 -7.06 -8.32
CA THR A 426 28.73 -6.58 -6.93
C THR A 426 28.22 -7.72 -6.06
N THR A 427 29.08 -8.20 -5.16
CA THR A 427 28.73 -9.21 -4.16
C THR A 427 28.55 -8.55 -2.80
N PHE A 428 27.67 -9.14 -2.00
CA PHE A 428 27.32 -8.67 -0.67
C PHE A 428 27.46 -9.81 0.33
N ARG A 429 27.82 -9.48 1.57
CA ARG A 429 27.82 -10.42 2.68
C ARG A 429 26.42 -10.50 3.29
N GLU A 430 26.09 -11.66 3.83
CA GLU A 430 24.89 -11.86 4.65
C GLU A 430 25.31 -12.12 6.11
N PRO A 431 24.87 -11.32 7.09
CA PRO A 431 23.99 -10.14 6.94
C PRO A 431 24.72 -8.96 6.28
N LEU A 432 23.94 -8.05 5.68
CA LEU A 432 24.46 -6.82 5.07
C LEU A 432 25.26 -5.99 6.07
N VAL A 433 26.36 -5.39 5.60
CA VAL A 433 27.22 -4.53 6.41
C VAL A 433 26.88 -3.07 6.14
N THR A 434 26.36 -2.37 7.16
CA THR A 434 26.10 -0.93 7.08
C THR A 434 27.41 -0.17 6.82
N SER A 435 27.37 0.73 5.84
CA SER A 435 28.47 1.60 5.45
C SER A 435 28.67 2.73 6.46
N SER A 436 29.93 3.15 6.65
CA SER A 436 30.26 4.38 7.39
C SER A 436 29.77 5.66 6.71
N GLN A 437 29.35 5.59 5.45
CA GLN A 437 28.70 6.70 4.72
C GLN A 437 27.18 6.76 4.93
N SER A 438 26.61 5.84 5.72
CA SER A 438 25.20 5.95 6.11
C SER A 438 24.98 7.22 6.94
N SER A 439 23.80 7.81 6.79
CA SER A 439 23.35 8.98 7.54
C SER A 439 21.93 8.76 8.06
N ALA A 440 21.39 9.69 8.84
CA ALA A 440 20.00 9.61 9.25
C ALA A 440 19.01 9.76 8.07
N LEU A 441 19.45 10.24 6.90
CA LEU A 441 18.59 10.42 5.72
C LEU A 441 18.65 9.23 4.75
N GLN A 442 19.79 8.53 4.72
CA GLN A 442 20.06 7.48 3.74
C GLN A 442 20.88 6.36 4.38
N ARG A 443 20.39 5.13 4.27
CA ARG A 443 21.13 3.92 4.61
C ARG A 443 22.01 3.54 3.43
N LYS A 444 23.29 3.35 3.70
CA LYS A 444 24.23 2.81 2.73
C LYS A 444 24.78 1.50 3.23
N TYR A 445 25.00 0.56 2.32
CA TYR A 445 25.60 -0.74 2.60
C TYR A 445 26.92 -0.85 1.87
N MET A 446 27.85 -1.60 2.45
CA MET A 446 29.17 -1.81 1.86
C MET A 446 29.19 -3.12 1.07
N SER A 447 29.57 -3.05 -0.21
CA SER A 447 29.86 -4.24 -1.02
C SER A 447 31.16 -4.90 -0.55
N GLU A 448 31.41 -6.15 -0.96
CA GLU A 448 32.69 -6.81 -0.67
C GLU A 448 33.89 -6.11 -1.33
N LYS A 449 33.65 -5.32 -2.38
CA LYS A 449 34.66 -4.50 -3.07
C LYS A 449 34.86 -3.13 -2.42
N GLY A 450 34.08 -2.80 -1.39
CA GLY A 450 34.14 -1.52 -0.68
C GLY A 450 33.25 -0.42 -1.26
N ASP A 451 32.37 -0.74 -2.22
CA ASP A 451 31.42 0.22 -2.78
C ASP A 451 30.32 0.53 -1.75
N HIS A 452 29.81 1.76 -1.77
CA HIS A 452 28.74 2.20 -0.87
C HIS A 452 27.43 2.33 -1.65
N VAL A 453 26.47 1.44 -1.40
CA VAL A 453 25.27 1.31 -2.22
C VAL A 453 24.00 1.52 -1.40
N ASN A 454 22.88 1.83 -2.05
CA ASN A 454 21.57 1.92 -1.39
C ASN A 454 21.00 0.51 -1.07
N LEU A 455 19.86 0.46 -0.36
CA LEU A 455 19.21 -0.81 0.01
C LEU A 455 18.80 -1.66 -1.20
N VAL A 456 18.25 -1.04 -2.25
CA VAL A 456 17.77 -1.73 -3.45
C VAL A 456 18.94 -2.39 -4.19
N GLU A 457 20.07 -1.71 -4.28
CA GLU A 457 21.29 -2.28 -4.82
C GLU A 457 21.89 -3.34 -3.88
N ALA A 458 21.73 -3.27 -2.56
CA ALA A 458 22.18 -4.35 -1.70
C ALA A 458 21.32 -5.62 -1.86
N LYS A 459 19.99 -5.49 -1.78
CA LYS A 459 19.02 -6.61 -1.78
C LYS A 459 18.63 -7.09 -3.19
N GLY A 460 18.75 -6.24 -4.20
CA GLY A 460 18.36 -6.50 -5.58
C GLY A 460 16.88 -6.19 -5.88
N VAL A 461 15.97 -6.56 -4.98
CA VAL A 461 14.52 -6.31 -5.06
C VAL A 461 14.04 -5.78 -3.72
N VAL A 462 13.25 -4.71 -3.73
CA VAL A 462 12.66 -4.08 -2.52
C VAL A 462 11.21 -3.72 -2.82
N LEU A 463 10.31 -3.95 -1.85
CA LEU A 463 8.90 -3.57 -1.94
C LEU A 463 8.69 -2.16 -1.37
N ILE A 464 7.70 -1.45 -1.92
CA ILE A 464 7.27 -0.11 -1.46
C ILE A 464 5.74 -0.03 -1.44
N ASP A 465 5.23 1.02 -0.79
CA ASP A 465 3.79 1.34 -0.73
C ASP A 465 2.90 0.34 0.03
N PHE A 466 3.25 0.11 1.29
CA PHE A 466 2.55 -0.74 2.26
C PHE A 466 1.23 -0.16 2.83
N GLU A 467 0.52 0.71 2.09
CA GLU A 467 -0.65 1.41 2.62
C GLU A 467 -1.86 0.48 2.88
N TYR A 468 -1.91 -0.67 2.20
CA TYR A 468 -2.90 -1.73 2.39
C TYR A 468 -2.42 -2.86 3.32
N SER A 469 -1.19 -2.77 3.85
CA SER A 469 -0.56 -3.88 4.56
C SER A 469 -1.15 -4.13 5.95
N ASP A 470 -1.41 -5.39 6.24
CA ASP A 470 -2.12 -5.85 7.45
C ASP A 470 -1.98 -7.39 7.58
N VAL A 471 -2.46 -7.98 8.67
CA VAL A 471 -2.63 -9.44 8.79
C VAL A 471 -3.64 -9.91 7.76
N ASN A 472 -3.23 -10.78 6.83
CA ASN A 472 -4.12 -11.37 5.84
C ASN A 472 -3.80 -12.86 5.60
N TYR A 473 -4.66 -13.54 4.85
CA TYR A 473 -4.33 -14.87 4.30
C TYR A 473 -3.12 -14.73 3.38
N ARG A 474 -2.06 -15.49 3.64
CA ARG A 474 -0.82 -15.41 2.85
C ARG A 474 -1.07 -15.61 1.36
N CYS A 475 -2.09 -16.41 1.01
CA CYS A 475 -2.45 -16.69 -0.37
C CYS A 475 -2.89 -15.43 -1.13
N PHE A 476 -3.43 -14.42 -0.44
CA PHE A 476 -3.86 -13.17 -1.06
C PHE A 476 -2.69 -12.50 -1.78
N ASP A 477 -1.54 -12.32 -1.11
CA ASP A 477 -0.35 -11.73 -1.75
C ASP A 477 0.15 -12.58 -2.93
N LEU A 478 0.22 -13.91 -2.75
CA LEU A 478 0.68 -14.81 -3.82
C LEU A 478 -0.21 -14.69 -5.07
N GLY A 479 -1.52 -14.82 -4.86
CA GLY A 479 -2.50 -14.75 -5.93
C GLY A 479 -2.58 -13.36 -6.55
N ASN A 480 -2.56 -12.29 -5.74
CA ASN A 480 -2.57 -10.92 -6.22
C ASN A 480 -1.38 -10.64 -7.13
N THR A 481 -0.15 -11.02 -6.72
CA THR A 481 1.04 -10.83 -7.56
C THR A 481 0.91 -11.52 -8.91
N ILE A 482 0.24 -12.68 -8.99
CA ILE A 482 -0.02 -13.35 -10.27
C ILE A 482 -1.11 -12.62 -11.07
N CYS A 483 -2.21 -12.20 -10.44
CA CYS A 483 -3.24 -11.39 -11.10
C CYS A 483 -2.64 -10.14 -11.77
N GLU A 484 -1.71 -9.47 -11.09
CA GLU A 484 -1.06 -8.25 -11.58
C GLU A 484 -0.09 -8.49 -12.76
N LEU A 485 0.24 -9.75 -13.10
CA LEU A 485 0.92 -10.05 -14.38
C LEU A 485 0.02 -9.86 -15.60
N ASP A 486 -1.30 -9.82 -15.41
CA ASP A 486 -2.28 -9.64 -16.48
C ASP A 486 -2.88 -8.24 -16.52
N TYR A 487 -2.49 -7.35 -15.61
CA TYR A 487 -2.89 -5.96 -15.56
C TYR A 487 -1.67 -5.06 -15.81
N ASP A 488 -1.57 -4.48 -17.01
CA ASP A 488 -0.50 -3.55 -17.35
C ASP A 488 -1.03 -2.12 -17.43
N TYR A 489 -0.79 -1.36 -16.37
CA TYR A 489 -1.18 0.05 -16.21
C TYR A 489 -0.28 1.03 -16.98
N THR A 490 0.81 0.55 -17.59
CA THR A 490 1.71 1.40 -18.40
C THR A 490 1.20 1.61 -19.83
N LYS A 491 0.14 0.89 -20.21
CA LYS A 491 -0.51 0.87 -21.52
C LYS A 491 -2.02 1.01 -21.35
N GLY A 492 -2.72 1.39 -22.42
CA GLY A 492 -4.18 1.60 -22.34
C GLY A 492 -4.56 2.97 -21.77
N ASN A 493 -3.66 3.96 -21.87
CA ASN A 493 -3.80 5.30 -21.30
C ASN A 493 -4.18 6.36 -22.36
N GLY A 494 -4.58 5.94 -23.56
CA GLY A 494 -5.09 6.81 -24.62
C GLY A 494 -6.45 7.41 -24.29
N SER A 495 -6.87 8.43 -25.05
CA SER A 495 -8.18 9.05 -24.88
C SER A 495 -9.31 8.03 -25.10
N GLY A 496 -10.14 7.81 -24.08
CA GLY A 496 -11.22 6.82 -24.09
C GLY A 496 -10.79 5.37 -23.84
N GLU A 497 -9.51 5.13 -23.55
CA GLU A 497 -9.00 3.83 -23.08
C GLU A 497 -9.17 3.69 -21.55
N PRO A 498 -9.25 2.46 -21.01
CA PRO A 498 -9.63 2.24 -19.61
C PRO A 498 -8.50 2.46 -18.59
N GLY A 499 -7.30 2.89 -18.99
CA GLY A 499 -6.14 3.09 -18.14
C GLY A 499 -5.33 1.83 -17.83
N PHE A 500 -5.59 0.73 -18.53
CA PHE A 500 -4.81 -0.52 -18.47
C PHE A 500 -5.08 -1.40 -19.70
N ILE A 501 -4.22 -2.38 -19.96
CA ILE A 501 -4.53 -3.51 -20.85
C ILE A 501 -4.53 -4.84 -20.09
N LYS A 502 -5.28 -5.82 -20.63
CA LYS A 502 -5.22 -7.22 -20.22
C LYS A 502 -4.07 -7.93 -20.94
N TYR A 503 -2.94 -8.12 -20.27
CA TYR A 503 -1.68 -8.51 -20.91
C TYR A 503 -1.79 -9.82 -21.71
N MET A 504 -2.36 -10.86 -21.12
CA MET A 504 -2.50 -12.19 -21.73
C MET A 504 -3.52 -12.20 -22.88
N GLN A 505 -4.45 -11.26 -22.89
CA GLN A 505 -5.37 -11.06 -24.01
C GLN A 505 -4.67 -10.36 -25.17
N THR A 506 -3.87 -9.33 -24.90
CA THR A 506 -3.16 -8.56 -25.92
C THR A 506 -1.94 -9.31 -26.47
N ASN A 507 -1.24 -10.06 -25.62
CA ASN A 507 0.00 -10.78 -25.93
C ASN A 507 -0.12 -12.27 -25.55
N PRO A 508 -1.05 -13.03 -26.17
CA PRO A 508 -1.23 -14.44 -25.85
C PRO A 508 0.02 -15.26 -26.24
N PRO A 509 0.43 -16.26 -25.45
CA PRO A 509 1.46 -17.21 -25.85
C PRO A 509 1.13 -17.87 -27.19
N ALA A 510 2.15 -18.14 -28.01
CA ALA A 510 1.97 -18.73 -29.34
C ALA A 510 1.22 -20.08 -29.27
N SER A 511 1.44 -20.86 -28.21
CA SER A 511 0.75 -22.13 -27.94
C SER A 511 -0.77 -21.98 -27.74
N HIS A 512 -1.23 -20.81 -27.27
CA HIS A 512 -2.61 -20.57 -26.86
C HIS A 512 -3.35 -19.53 -27.72
N CYS A 513 -2.64 -18.80 -28.59
CA CYS A 513 -3.18 -17.71 -29.39
C CYS A 513 -4.47 -18.08 -30.17
N ALA A 514 -4.48 -19.25 -30.83
CA ALA A 514 -5.67 -19.71 -31.56
C ALA A 514 -6.82 -20.16 -30.66
N ALA A 515 -6.52 -20.78 -29.52
CA ALA A 515 -7.53 -21.25 -28.57
C ALA A 515 -8.20 -20.07 -27.84
N TRP A 516 -7.45 -19.01 -27.57
CA TRP A 516 -7.91 -17.85 -26.80
C TRP A 516 -8.58 -16.75 -27.63
N SER A 517 -8.46 -16.80 -28.96
CA SER A 517 -8.94 -15.72 -29.83
C SER A 517 -10.45 -15.49 -29.76
N ALA A 518 -11.22 -16.51 -29.40
CA ALA A 518 -12.67 -16.43 -29.25
C ALA A 518 -13.16 -16.31 -27.80
N LEU A 519 -12.24 -16.35 -26.82
CA LEU A 519 -12.57 -16.31 -25.40
C LEU A 519 -12.72 -14.87 -24.92
N PRO A 520 -13.66 -14.59 -24.00
CA PRO A 520 -13.87 -13.24 -23.49
C PRO A 520 -12.65 -12.73 -22.72
N PRO A 521 -12.53 -11.39 -22.51
CA PRO A 521 -11.46 -10.79 -21.74
C PRO A 521 -11.26 -11.42 -20.36
N GLU A 522 -12.35 -11.70 -19.64
CA GLU A 522 -12.37 -12.25 -18.29
C GLU A 522 -12.04 -13.75 -18.18
N TYR A 523 -11.76 -14.45 -19.30
CA TYR A 523 -11.39 -15.86 -19.24
C TYR A 523 -10.10 -16.06 -18.41
N PRO A 524 -10.04 -17.05 -17.50
CA PRO A 524 -8.91 -17.24 -16.57
C PRO A 524 -7.67 -17.83 -17.27
N ARG A 525 -7.02 -17.02 -18.11
CA ARG A 525 -5.84 -17.36 -18.91
C ARG A 525 -4.62 -17.76 -18.07
N LEU A 526 -4.25 -16.95 -17.07
CA LEU A 526 -3.13 -17.28 -16.17
C LEU A 526 -3.37 -18.55 -15.36
N PRO A 527 -4.54 -18.75 -14.71
CA PRO A 527 -4.86 -20.02 -14.05
C PRO A 527 -4.76 -21.24 -14.96
N GLU A 528 -5.22 -21.13 -16.21
CA GLU A 528 -5.08 -22.18 -17.22
C GLU A 528 -3.60 -22.49 -17.52
N LEU A 529 -2.80 -21.48 -17.86
CA LEU A 529 -1.36 -21.66 -18.12
C LEU A 529 -0.62 -22.33 -16.95
N ILE A 530 -0.90 -21.89 -15.73
CA ILE A 530 -0.27 -22.43 -14.52
C ILE A 530 -0.70 -23.89 -14.32
N TYR A 531 -2.00 -24.18 -14.44
CA TYR A 531 -2.53 -25.53 -14.26
C TYR A 531 -1.99 -26.50 -15.31
N ASP A 532 -2.02 -26.12 -16.58
CA ASP A 532 -1.57 -26.99 -17.68
C ASP A 532 -0.07 -27.27 -17.56
N THR A 533 0.73 -26.27 -17.15
CA THR A 533 2.16 -26.46 -16.88
C THR A 533 2.38 -27.40 -15.69
N TRP A 534 1.61 -27.23 -14.62
CA TRP A 534 1.69 -28.07 -13.41
C TRP A 534 1.28 -29.52 -13.70
N GLU A 535 0.20 -29.73 -14.47
CA GLU A 535 -0.33 -31.06 -14.82
C GLU A 535 0.66 -31.87 -15.67
N ARG A 536 1.40 -31.20 -16.56
CA ARG A 536 2.47 -31.85 -17.35
C ARG A 536 3.70 -32.23 -16.51
N GLN A 537 3.83 -31.70 -15.29
CA GLN A 537 5.02 -31.87 -14.42
C GLN A 537 6.35 -31.51 -15.09
N SER A 538 6.32 -30.60 -16.08
CA SER A 538 7.50 -30.13 -16.82
C SER A 538 7.55 -28.61 -16.78
N LEU A 539 8.67 -28.07 -16.32
CA LEU A 539 8.97 -26.63 -16.35
C LEU A 539 9.75 -26.25 -17.63
N ASP A 540 9.57 -27.02 -18.71
CA ASP A 540 10.18 -26.75 -20.00
C ASP A 540 9.67 -25.44 -20.63
N ASP A 541 10.34 -25.01 -21.70
CA ASP A 541 10.03 -23.75 -22.38
C ASP A 541 8.72 -23.80 -23.21
N ALA A 542 7.91 -24.86 -23.11
CA ALA A 542 6.68 -24.98 -23.88
C ALA A 542 5.63 -23.95 -23.45
N ASP A 543 5.52 -23.65 -22.16
CA ASP A 543 4.71 -22.55 -21.62
C ASP A 543 5.51 -21.72 -20.61
N PRO A 544 6.34 -20.77 -21.09
CA PRO A 544 7.34 -20.08 -20.26
C PRO A 544 6.70 -19.26 -19.13
N ILE A 545 5.48 -18.73 -19.34
CA ILE A 545 4.75 -17.94 -18.33
C ILE A 545 4.21 -18.84 -17.21
N GLY A 546 3.63 -20.00 -17.56
CA GLY A 546 3.20 -20.98 -16.57
C GLY A 546 4.37 -21.50 -15.74
N ALA A 547 5.50 -21.80 -16.38
CA ALA A 547 6.72 -22.22 -15.71
C ALA A 547 7.32 -21.12 -14.81
N LEU A 548 7.27 -19.85 -15.25
CA LEU A 548 7.68 -18.69 -14.45
C LEU A 548 6.86 -18.58 -13.16
N CYS A 549 5.53 -18.65 -13.27
CA CYS A 549 4.63 -18.57 -12.12
C CYS A 549 4.86 -19.75 -11.16
N LEU A 550 4.99 -20.98 -11.67
CA LEU A 550 5.27 -22.15 -10.85
C LEU A 550 6.63 -22.06 -10.15
N ARG A 551 7.69 -21.55 -10.80
CA ARG A 551 8.98 -21.34 -10.11
C ARG A 551 8.85 -20.36 -8.94
N ALA A 552 8.08 -19.29 -9.11
CA ALA A 552 7.83 -18.33 -8.04
C ALA A 552 7.05 -18.95 -6.88
N VAL A 553 5.93 -19.62 -7.18
CA VAL A 553 5.13 -20.36 -6.19
C VAL A 553 5.98 -21.39 -5.44
N HIS A 554 6.82 -22.14 -6.16
CA HIS A 554 7.74 -23.10 -5.58
C HIS A 554 8.70 -22.43 -4.58
N GLU A 555 9.38 -21.34 -4.96
CA GLU A 555 10.31 -20.62 -4.07
C GLU A 555 9.66 -20.18 -2.75
N TYR A 556 8.40 -19.75 -2.79
CA TYR A 556 7.69 -19.36 -1.58
C TYR A 556 7.45 -20.56 -0.66
N PHE A 557 7.02 -21.70 -1.21
CA PHE A 557 6.71 -22.91 -0.43
C PHE A 557 7.92 -23.79 -0.09
N ASP A 558 9.03 -23.67 -0.82
CA ASP A 558 10.23 -24.50 -0.65
C ASP A 558 10.98 -24.11 0.62
N GLY A 559 10.80 -24.89 1.69
CA GLY A 559 11.37 -24.57 3.01
C GLY A 559 11.01 -25.51 4.14
N SER A 560 10.61 -26.76 3.86
CA SER A 560 10.26 -27.73 4.93
C SER A 560 10.81 -29.16 4.79
N ALA A 561 11.49 -29.51 3.69
CA ALA A 561 12.25 -30.76 3.63
C ALA A 561 13.32 -30.69 2.54
N ALA A 562 14.59 -30.75 2.93
CA ALA A 562 15.73 -30.82 2.02
C ALA A 562 15.72 -32.07 1.09
N ASP A 563 14.74 -32.97 1.25
CA ASP A 563 14.68 -34.29 0.60
C ASP A 563 13.33 -34.59 -0.11
N ALA A 564 12.40 -33.63 -0.22
CA ALA A 564 11.16 -33.84 -0.99
C ALA A 564 11.37 -33.42 -2.46
N PRO A 565 10.83 -34.18 -3.45
CA PRO A 565 10.92 -33.76 -4.85
C PRO A 565 10.29 -32.38 -5.05
N ALA A 566 10.99 -31.53 -5.80
CA ALA A 566 10.70 -30.12 -6.11
C ALA A 566 9.42 -29.93 -6.96
N THR A 567 8.28 -30.42 -6.47
CA THR A 567 7.00 -30.38 -7.16
C THR A 567 5.95 -29.71 -6.29
N ILE A 568 5.30 -28.68 -6.84
CA ILE A 568 4.18 -27.98 -6.19
C ILE A 568 3.03 -28.97 -5.97
N THR A 569 2.44 -28.98 -4.79
CA THR A 569 1.28 -29.85 -4.51
C THR A 569 -0.01 -29.23 -5.06
N ARG A 570 -1.04 -30.06 -5.25
CA ARG A 570 -2.35 -29.58 -5.68
C ARG A 570 -2.95 -28.61 -4.65
N GLU A 571 -2.67 -28.80 -3.37
CA GLU A 571 -3.11 -27.94 -2.27
C GLU A 571 -2.41 -26.58 -2.30
N GLN A 572 -1.11 -26.53 -2.59
CA GLN A 572 -0.37 -25.28 -2.78
C GLN A 572 -0.90 -24.52 -4.00
N LEU A 573 -1.21 -25.24 -5.09
CA LEU A 573 -1.82 -24.64 -6.27
C LEU A 573 -3.23 -24.12 -5.99
N ARG A 574 -4.05 -24.90 -5.26
CA ARG A 574 -5.37 -24.48 -4.76
C ARG A 574 -5.25 -23.20 -3.94
N GLU A 575 -4.28 -23.14 -3.03
CA GLU A 575 -4.02 -21.97 -2.19
C GLU A 575 -3.73 -20.74 -3.06
N THR A 576 -2.81 -20.84 -4.03
CA THR A 576 -2.51 -19.74 -4.97
C THR A 576 -3.75 -19.27 -5.74
N PHE A 577 -4.55 -20.20 -6.27
CA PHE A 577 -5.77 -19.84 -7.01
C PHE A 577 -6.86 -19.23 -6.13
N LEU A 578 -6.99 -19.65 -4.88
CA LEU A 578 -7.87 -18.97 -3.91
C LEU A 578 -7.41 -17.54 -3.67
N GLY A 579 -6.10 -17.30 -3.60
CA GLY A 579 -5.52 -15.96 -3.55
C GLY A 579 -5.93 -15.07 -4.71
N MET A 580 -5.87 -15.60 -5.93
CA MET A 580 -6.28 -14.88 -7.15
C MET A 580 -7.77 -14.53 -7.09
N LEU A 581 -8.60 -15.50 -6.67
CA LEU A 581 -10.03 -15.31 -6.49
C LEU A 581 -10.33 -14.20 -5.47
N CYS A 582 -9.65 -14.22 -4.31
CA CYS A 582 -9.77 -13.16 -3.31
C CYS A 582 -9.38 -11.78 -3.86
N SER A 583 -8.28 -11.70 -4.64
CA SER A 583 -7.80 -10.46 -5.24
C SER A 583 -8.85 -9.85 -6.20
N HIS A 584 -9.41 -10.64 -7.12
CA HIS A 584 -10.45 -10.15 -8.04
C HIS A 584 -11.69 -9.62 -7.28
N PHE A 585 -12.15 -10.33 -6.25
CA PHE A 585 -13.29 -9.92 -5.44
C PHE A 585 -13.03 -8.65 -4.62
N HIS A 586 -11.82 -8.52 -4.06
CA HIS A 586 -11.43 -7.39 -3.24
C HIS A 586 -11.32 -6.10 -4.07
N TRP A 587 -10.57 -6.16 -5.17
CA TRP A 587 -10.28 -4.99 -5.99
C TRP A 587 -11.49 -4.51 -6.80
N SER A 588 -12.49 -5.35 -7.06
CA SER A 588 -13.74 -4.88 -7.67
C SER A 588 -14.49 -3.91 -6.77
N LEU A 589 -14.62 -4.23 -5.47
CA LEU A 589 -15.29 -3.36 -4.50
C LEU A 589 -14.49 -2.08 -4.24
N TRP A 590 -13.16 -2.19 -4.09
CA TRP A 590 -12.28 -1.02 -4.01
C TRP A 590 -12.53 -0.06 -5.18
N SER A 591 -12.62 -0.60 -6.39
CA SER A 591 -12.84 0.21 -7.59
C SER A 591 -14.21 0.89 -7.58
N PHE A 592 -15.27 0.21 -7.15
CA PHE A 592 -16.59 0.83 -7.03
C PHE A 592 -16.65 1.91 -5.94
N VAL A 593 -15.88 1.76 -4.86
CA VAL A 593 -15.72 2.85 -3.88
C VAL A 593 -15.07 4.06 -4.56
N LEU A 594 -13.95 3.86 -5.26
CA LEU A 594 -13.23 4.96 -5.90
C LEU A 594 -14.01 5.62 -7.04
N ALA A 595 -14.76 4.85 -7.83
CA ALA A 595 -15.63 5.36 -8.88
C ALA A 595 -16.70 6.34 -8.34
N CYS A 596 -17.14 6.15 -7.10
CA CYS A 596 -18.15 7.00 -6.47
C CYS A 596 -17.55 8.14 -5.62
N ASN A 597 -16.22 8.16 -5.44
CA ASN A 597 -15.54 9.20 -4.68
C ASN A 597 -15.15 10.38 -5.57
N SER A 598 -15.43 11.58 -5.08
CA SER A 598 -14.89 12.82 -5.67
C SER A 598 -13.77 13.35 -4.78
N ASP A 599 -12.56 12.80 -4.93
CA ASP A 599 -11.37 13.31 -4.24
C ASP A 599 -10.34 13.89 -5.22
N ASP A 600 -9.34 14.59 -4.69
CA ASP A 600 -8.32 15.30 -5.46
C ASP A 600 -7.39 14.38 -6.29
N CYS A 601 -7.43 13.07 -6.04
CA CYS A 601 -6.67 12.07 -6.79
C CYS A 601 -7.49 11.42 -7.92
N THR A 602 -8.75 11.85 -8.09
CA THR A 602 -9.62 11.47 -9.19
C THR A 602 -9.75 12.59 -10.23
N SER A 603 -9.69 12.25 -11.52
CA SER A 603 -9.89 13.19 -12.63
C SER A 603 -11.37 13.46 -12.87
N ASN A 604 -12.02 14.14 -11.92
CA ASN A 604 -13.43 14.50 -11.99
C ASN A 604 -13.71 15.89 -12.60
N ALA A 605 -12.67 16.69 -12.86
CA ALA A 605 -12.83 18.12 -13.14
C ALA A 605 -13.37 18.46 -14.54
N GLU A 606 -13.28 17.54 -15.51
CA GLU A 606 -13.56 17.86 -16.93
C GLU A 606 -14.47 16.85 -17.66
N SER A 607 -14.94 15.78 -16.99
CA SER A 607 -15.73 14.72 -17.64
C SER A 607 -17.24 14.93 -17.46
N GLU A 608 -18.03 14.72 -18.52
CA GLU A 608 -19.49 14.61 -18.45
C GLU A 608 -19.96 13.31 -17.77
N ASP A 609 -19.04 12.43 -17.34
CA ASP A 609 -19.35 11.18 -16.63
C ASP A 609 -19.66 11.43 -15.15
N ASP A 610 -20.71 10.78 -14.65
CA ASP A 610 -21.10 10.83 -13.25
C ASP A 610 -20.10 10.12 -12.32
N PHE A 611 -19.26 9.21 -12.85
CA PHE A 611 -18.29 8.41 -12.09
C PHE A 611 -16.86 8.88 -12.30
N ALA A 612 -16.07 8.74 -11.23
CA ALA A 612 -14.68 9.14 -11.19
C ALA A 612 -13.77 8.19 -11.97
N SER A 613 -12.72 8.76 -12.56
CA SER A 613 -11.54 8.06 -13.06
C SER A 613 -10.33 8.40 -12.20
N GLY A 614 -9.36 7.50 -12.10
CA GLY A 614 -8.11 7.74 -11.38
C GLY A 614 -7.26 8.79 -12.08
N SER A 615 -6.44 9.51 -11.32
CA SER A 615 -5.47 10.48 -11.89
C SER A 615 -4.47 9.88 -12.88
N SER A 616 -4.29 8.54 -12.87
CA SER A 616 -3.54 7.80 -13.90
C SER A 616 -4.30 7.60 -15.22
N GLY A 617 -5.59 7.94 -15.28
CA GLY A 617 -6.49 7.61 -16.39
C GLY A 617 -7.26 6.30 -16.20
N LEU A 618 -7.16 5.65 -15.04
CA LEU A 618 -7.87 4.40 -14.75
C LEU A 618 -9.39 4.61 -14.68
N ASP A 619 -10.14 3.95 -15.55
CA ASP A 619 -11.62 3.88 -15.47
C ASP A 619 -12.02 2.90 -14.36
N TYR A 620 -12.41 3.42 -13.20
CA TYR A 620 -12.76 2.60 -12.05
C TYR A 620 -14.03 1.75 -12.25
N ILE A 621 -15.00 2.20 -13.04
CA ILE A 621 -16.19 1.38 -13.31
C ILE A 621 -15.81 0.21 -14.22
N PHE A 622 -15.06 0.47 -15.29
CA PHE A 622 -14.59 -0.56 -16.19
C PHE A 622 -13.65 -1.55 -15.49
N TYR A 623 -12.70 -1.07 -14.69
CA TYR A 623 -11.80 -1.91 -13.90
C TYR A 623 -12.58 -2.78 -12.91
N GLY A 624 -13.50 -2.19 -12.14
CA GLY A 624 -14.32 -2.91 -11.16
C GLY A 624 -15.19 -4.00 -11.79
N ASN A 625 -15.83 -3.69 -12.92
CA ASN A 625 -16.56 -4.67 -13.73
C ASN A 625 -15.64 -5.79 -14.24
N THR A 626 -14.44 -5.46 -14.71
CA THR A 626 -13.49 -6.46 -15.20
C THR A 626 -13.08 -7.42 -14.08
N ARG A 627 -12.67 -6.90 -12.92
CA ARG A 627 -12.26 -7.73 -11.77
C ARG A 627 -13.40 -8.63 -11.28
N ILE A 628 -14.64 -8.13 -11.14
CA ILE A 628 -15.75 -8.98 -10.65
C ILE A 628 -16.16 -10.06 -11.67
N LYS A 629 -16.07 -9.77 -12.98
CA LYS A 629 -16.31 -10.77 -14.02
C LYS A 629 -15.26 -11.89 -13.98
N GLU A 630 -13.99 -11.54 -13.78
CA GLU A 630 -12.90 -12.51 -13.60
C GLU A 630 -13.07 -13.34 -12.33
N TYR A 631 -13.54 -12.74 -11.22
CA TYR A 631 -13.91 -13.50 -10.02
C TYR A 631 -14.92 -14.60 -10.36
N PHE A 632 -15.99 -14.27 -11.08
CA PHE A 632 -17.00 -15.26 -11.46
C PHE A 632 -16.45 -16.34 -12.39
N ALA A 633 -15.71 -15.95 -13.42
CA ALA A 633 -15.12 -16.88 -14.38
C ALA A 633 -14.12 -17.82 -13.70
N LEU A 634 -13.27 -17.30 -12.82
CA LEU A 634 -12.32 -18.09 -12.04
C LEU A 634 -13.03 -19.00 -11.05
N ARG A 635 -14.08 -18.54 -10.35
CA ARG A 635 -14.87 -19.37 -9.43
C ARG A 635 -15.45 -20.58 -10.14
N GLU A 636 -16.04 -20.38 -11.32
CA GLU A 636 -16.60 -21.47 -12.13
C GLU A 636 -15.52 -22.43 -12.63
N TRP A 637 -14.40 -21.89 -13.10
CA TRP A 637 -13.25 -22.68 -13.56
C TRP A 637 -12.66 -23.53 -12.42
N LEU A 638 -12.50 -22.96 -11.23
CA LEU A 638 -12.00 -23.68 -10.05
C LEU A 638 -12.95 -24.78 -9.60
N ARG A 639 -14.27 -24.54 -9.65
CA ARG A 639 -15.27 -25.57 -9.37
C ARG A 639 -15.20 -26.69 -10.40
N ALA A 640 -15.14 -26.36 -11.69
CA ALA A 640 -15.05 -27.35 -12.77
C ALA A 640 -13.77 -28.21 -12.67
N LYS A 641 -12.65 -27.62 -12.22
CA LYS A 641 -11.40 -28.32 -11.98
C LYS A 641 -11.33 -29.01 -10.62
N GLY A 642 -12.33 -28.88 -9.75
CA GLY A 642 -12.39 -29.51 -8.43
C GLY A 642 -11.41 -28.93 -7.41
N PHE A 643 -11.14 -27.63 -7.47
CA PHE A 643 -10.35 -26.89 -6.46
C PHE A 643 -11.22 -26.32 -5.33
N ILE A 644 -12.50 -26.05 -5.61
CA ILE A 644 -13.50 -25.57 -4.67
C ILE A 644 -14.82 -26.32 -4.85
N SER A 645 -15.63 -26.34 -3.80
CA SER A 645 -16.95 -26.98 -3.75
C SER A 645 -18.04 -26.21 -4.50
#